data_AF-A0A1Y2JE62-F1
#
_entry.id   AF-A0A1Y2JE62-F1
#
_cell.length_a   1.000
_cell.length_b   1.000
_cell.length_c   1.000
_cell.angle_alpha   90.00
_cell.angle_beta   90.00
_cell.angle_gamma   90.00
#
_symmetry.space_group_name_H-M   'P 1'
#
loop_
_entity.id
_entity.type
_entity.pdbx_description
1 polymer ?
#
loop_
_entity_poly.entity_id
_entity_poly.type
_entity_poly.pdbx_seq_one_letter_code
_entity_poly.pdbx_strand_id
1 'polypeptide(L)'
;MASDCRLCCGLRSWRRAQGCGRSPLPGAARQHCVDRIRIRLFHSTRRERGLMGPVPLSLSATTARPETGRSPQWISPLLSNLLFGLRVWAAACLALYIAFWLQLDKAYWAATTAAIVAQPSLGASLRKARFRMVGTVLGAVAIVFLTACFPQSRAGFLLGLAFWGAACGFVATILRNFAAYGAALAGFTAVIIASDELGATGGPSGDIFLLALTRVSEIWIGLACATLVMAGTDVGRARRRLAELFAVLWSELTHGLARALAGAGGDEMRMRRRDLIRRTIALEPVIDEVIGEAPDLRLRSRELRVAVQGLFVALSSWRMVSNHLELVPRERRRHEAEAVLLSLRTALRSTSAESDLASWATNAAYLRRTCAAAVKAMMALPVDTPSVRMLADGAAEALIGITRTLDGITMIVGRRRCERKARMAQLPIPDYLPALINAVRIFATICCVELFWIITAWPSGAVAIAWSTIFIISFSPNVDQAYATAKNRWLGVTIAAVCAAVIKFAVLPGCETFPGLAIAIGVVLIPAAALSALPWQPAMFGAIASWFLPLVNSENVISYDSVQFYNSALAIVVGAGVSTLAFRLMPPASPAFRAARLLALTLRDLRKMTTTGTIRTRIAWESAVYARLSVFPQQADSLQRSRLLVALSVGSEVIRLRRIAHRLGESAQIDAALKPLVWGRSALARERLEHLDSALSTLPAAGRKRTLVLRAQGCIRAISDELLRHAVYFDSKAIHELC
;
A
#
# COMPACT_ATOMS: atom_id res chain seq x y z
N MET A 1 -66.79 3.50 11.29
CA MET A 1 -66.66 2.09 11.73
C MET A 1 -65.28 1.97 12.35
N ALA A 2 -65.05 2.50 13.56
CA ALA A 2 -65.30 1.89 14.89
C ALA A 2 -64.55 0.54 15.02
N SER A 3 -63.63 0.28 15.95
CA SER A 3 -63.38 0.83 17.31
C SER A 3 -61.99 0.33 17.80
N ASP A 4 -61.09 1.22 18.25
CA ASP A 4 -60.65 1.47 19.67
C ASP A 4 -59.46 0.58 20.13
N CYS A 5 -58.44 1.03 20.88
CA CYS A 5 -58.30 2.21 21.75
C CYS A 5 -56.81 2.54 22.04
N ARG A 6 -56.49 3.84 22.23
CA ARG A 6 -55.26 4.41 22.82
C ARG A 6 -55.66 5.46 23.88
N LEU A 7 -54.66 5.91 24.68
CA LEU A 7 -54.56 7.16 25.51
C LEU A 7 -55.06 7.04 26.97
N CYS A 8 -54.53 7.73 28.01
CA CYS A 8 -53.31 8.54 28.28
C CYS A 8 -53.32 9.02 29.76
N CYS A 9 -52.33 9.85 30.11
CA CYS A 9 -52.23 10.89 31.18
C CYS A 9 -51.43 10.53 32.45
N GLY A 10 -50.57 11.42 33.00
CA GLY A 10 -50.35 12.84 32.66
C GLY A 10 -49.16 13.50 33.40
N LEU A 11 -48.85 14.73 32.96
CA LEU A 11 -47.88 15.69 33.51
C LEU A 11 -48.48 16.56 34.63
N ARG A 12 -47.65 16.99 35.60
CA ARG A 12 -47.60 18.27 36.40
C ARG A 12 -46.60 18.04 37.55
N SER A 13 -45.81 18.97 38.11
CA SER A 13 -45.53 20.40 37.94
C SER A 13 -44.36 20.76 38.89
N TRP A 14 -43.57 21.77 38.53
CA TRP A 14 -42.58 22.46 39.37
C TRP A 14 -43.20 23.25 40.55
N ARG A 15 -42.56 23.27 41.75
CA ARG A 15 -42.07 24.46 42.51
C ARG A 15 -41.92 24.26 44.04
N ARG A 16 -40.83 24.87 44.55
CA ARG A 16 -40.55 25.44 45.91
C ARG A 16 -40.36 24.46 47.08
N ALA A 17 -39.64 24.75 48.16
CA ALA A 17 -38.50 25.60 48.56
C ALA A 17 -38.40 25.51 50.11
N GLN A 18 -37.19 25.65 50.67
CA GLN A 18 -36.85 26.10 52.05
C GLN A 18 -36.91 25.14 53.26
N GLY A 19 -35.91 25.34 54.16
CA GLY A 19 -35.90 25.01 55.60
C GLY A 19 -34.81 24.00 56.02
N CYS A 20 -33.55 24.35 56.33
CA CYS A 20 -32.99 24.95 57.57
C CYS A 20 -33.15 24.14 58.89
N GLY A 21 -32.02 23.82 59.56
CA GLY A 21 -31.90 23.47 60.99
C GLY A 21 -31.11 22.17 61.27
N ARG A 22 -29.80 22.18 61.54
CA ARG A 22 -29.04 22.43 62.81
C ARG A 22 -28.83 21.19 63.73
N SER A 23 -27.56 20.73 63.76
CA SER A 23 -26.69 20.33 64.92
C SER A 23 -27.03 19.09 65.81
N PRO A 24 -26.11 18.56 66.68
CA PRO A 24 -24.65 18.81 66.89
C PRO A 24 -23.73 17.55 67.07
N LEU A 25 -22.41 17.85 67.19
CA LEU A 25 -21.18 17.16 67.68
C LEU A 25 -21.30 16.28 68.96
N PRO A 26 -20.28 15.49 69.46
CA PRO A 26 -18.79 15.70 69.52
C PRO A 26 -17.97 14.40 69.25
N GLY A 27 -16.64 14.22 69.40
CA GLY A 27 -15.50 14.95 69.98
C GLY A 27 -14.21 14.13 69.70
N ALA A 28 -13.04 14.72 69.94
CA ALA A 28 -11.71 14.30 69.50
C ALA A 28 -11.03 13.21 70.35
N ALA A 29 -10.12 12.41 69.75
CA ALA A 29 -8.69 12.30 70.14
C ALA A 29 -7.97 11.05 69.57
N ARG A 30 -6.85 11.33 68.89
CA ARG A 30 -5.54 10.64 68.88
C ARG A 30 -5.37 9.15 68.48
N GLN A 31 -4.36 9.01 67.60
CA GLN A 31 -3.25 8.04 67.61
C GLN A 31 -3.23 6.90 66.58
N HIS A 32 -2.20 7.02 65.73
CA HIS A 32 -1.51 6.02 64.93
C HIS A 32 -2.07 5.50 63.59
N CYS A 33 -1.21 5.74 62.59
CA CYS A 33 -0.73 4.81 61.58
C CYS A 33 -1.40 4.78 60.20
N VAL A 34 -0.62 5.37 59.27
CA VAL A 34 -0.11 4.74 58.03
C VAL A 34 -1.04 4.72 56.81
N ASP A 35 -0.49 5.37 55.79
CA ASP A 35 -0.65 5.15 54.35
C ASP A 35 -1.83 5.71 53.56
N ARG A 36 -1.39 6.53 52.58
CA ARG A 36 -1.95 6.72 51.23
C ARG A 36 -3.35 7.32 51.15
N ILE A 37 -3.40 8.59 50.71
CA ILE A 37 -4.10 9.09 49.50
C ILE A 37 -4.18 10.63 49.56
N ARG A 38 -3.49 11.31 48.63
CA ARG A 38 -3.76 12.69 48.17
C ARG A 38 -3.50 12.68 46.66
N ILE A 39 -4.54 12.54 45.83
CA ILE A 39 -5.30 13.62 45.18
C ILE A 39 -4.40 14.70 44.55
N ARG A 40 -4.41 14.76 43.22
CA ARG A 40 -4.48 16.03 42.47
C ARG A 40 -5.10 15.82 41.08
N LEU A 41 -6.23 16.49 40.88
CA LEU A 41 -6.77 16.90 39.59
C LEU A 41 -5.72 17.71 38.82
N PHE A 42 -5.53 17.45 37.51
CA PHE A 42 -5.67 18.41 36.40
C PHE A 42 -5.11 17.85 35.07
N HIS A 43 -5.83 18.09 33.97
CA HIS A 43 -5.46 17.99 32.55
C HIS A 43 -4.87 16.67 31.98
N SER A 44 -5.58 16.02 31.06
CA SER A 44 -5.25 16.12 29.62
C SER A 44 -6.16 15.24 28.74
N THR A 45 -6.87 15.90 27.83
CA THR A 45 -7.38 15.34 26.59
C THR A 45 -6.21 14.90 25.71
N ARG A 46 -5.87 13.61 25.70
CA ARG A 46 -4.88 13.05 24.76
C ARG A 46 -5.59 12.19 23.70
N ARG A 47 -5.93 12.87 22.61
CA ARG A 47 -6.48 12.35 21.37
C ARG A 47 -5.43 11.43 20.71
N GLU A 48 -5.75 10.14 20.60
CA GLU A 48 -4.98 9.14 19.90
C GLU A 48 -4.78 9.55 18.43
N ARG A 49 -3.51 9.79 18.05
CA ARG A 49 -3.11 10.10 16.66
C ARG A 49 -2.51 8.86 16.03
N GLY A 50 -3.23 8.34 15.03
CA GLY A 50 -2.79 7.25 14.17
C GLY A 50 -1.61 7.64 13.28
N LEU A 51 -0.65 6.71 13.19
CA LEU A 51 0.60 6.77 12.46
C LEU A 51 0.41 6.55 10.95
N MET A 52 0.96 7.43 10.12
CA MET A 52 1.25 7.21 8.70
C MET A 52 2.55 7.97 8.35
N GLY A 53 3.62 7.21 8.23
CA GLY A 53 4.90 7.53 7.60
C GLY A 53 5.54 6.18 7.24
N PRO A 54 6.56 6.11 6.37
CA PRO A 54 7.34 4.89 6.24
C PRO A 54 7.88 4.57 7.63
N VAL A 55 7.44 3.45 8.20
CA VAL A 55 7.91 3.01 9.52
C VAL A 55 9.43 2.94 9.45
N PRO A 56 10.19 3.74 10.23
CA PRO A 56 11.56 3.37 10.48
C PRO A 56 11.46 2.04 11.24
N LEU A 57 12.05 0.98 10.71
CA LEU A 57 12.23 -0.28 11.41
C LEU A 57 13.05 -0.01 12.67
N SER A 58 12.39 0.39 13.74
CA SER A 58 12.98 0.50 15.06
C SER A 58 13.16 -0.92 15.58
N LEU A 59 14.39 -1.42 15.44
CA LEU A 59 14.89 -2.62 16.10
C LEU A 59 14.56 -2.52 17.59
N SER A 60 13.66 -3.37 18.06
CA SER A 60 13.38 -3.52 19.48
C SER A 60 14.36 -4.54 20.06
N ALA A 61 15.36 -4.00 20.75
CA ALA A 61 16.13 -4.54 21.87
C ALA A 61 16.21 -6.07 22.04
N THR A 62 17.40 -6.60 21.77
CA THR A 62 17.94 -7.78 22.47
C THR A 62 19.19 -7.33 23.22
N THR A 63 19.26 -7.71 24.49
CA THR A 63 20.23 -7.39 25.53
C THR A 63 21.72 -7.47 25.12
N ALA A 64 22.47 -6.38 25.30
CA ALA A 64 23.93 -6.43 25.46
C ALA A 64 24.49 -5.18 26.20
N ARG A 65 25.55 -5.44 26.95
CA ARG A 65 26.39 -4.67 27.90
C ARG A 65 26.66 -3.18 27.65
N PRO A 66 27.07 -2.42 28.70
CA PRO A 66 27.37 -1.01 28.61
C PRO A 66 28.76 -0.80 27.97
N GLU A 67 28.81 -0.16 26.80
CA GLU A 67 30.04 0.44 26.30
C GLU A 67 29.83 1.91 25.97
N THR A 68 30.85 2.67 26.34
CA THR A 68 30.96 4.12 26.51
C THR A 68 31.07 4.88 25.19
N GLY A 69 30.39 6.04 25.09
CA GLY A 69 30.58 7.02 24.01
C GLY A 69 29.39 7.22 23.07
N ARG A 70 28.23 7.69 23.57
CA ARG A 70 27.08 8.05 22.74
C ARG A 70 27.19 9.48 22.22
N SER A 71 27.44 9.64 20.92
CA SER A 71 26.91 10.79 20.19
C SER A 71 25.36 10.73 20.19
N PRO A 72 24.64 11.86 20.19
CA PRO A 72 23.18 11.85 20.18
C PRO A 72 22.67 11.16 18.91
N GLN A 73 21.94 10.05 19.08
CA GLN A 73 21.39 9.21 17.99
C GLN A 73 20.42 9.95 17.05
N TRP A 74 20.13 11.23 17.31
CA TRP A 74 19.19 12.08 16.56
C TRP A 74 19.88 12.95 15.50
N ILE A 75 21.21 13.05 15.51
CA ILE A 75 21.96 13.90 14.57
C ILE A 75 22.00 13.30 13.15
N SER A 76 22.12 11.97 13.04
CA SER A 76 22.18 11.28 11.75
C SER A 76 20.91 11.41 10.87
N PRO A 77 19.66 11.32 11.40
CA PRO A 77 18.47 11.51 10.58
C PRO A 77 18.26 12.98 10.16
N LEU A 78 18.59 13.95 11.00
CA LEU A 78 18.45 15.37 10.66
C LEU A 78 19.39 15.75 9.51
N LEU A 79 20.66 15.32 9.59
CA LEU A 79 21.64 15.55 8.54
C LEU A 79 21.22 14.88 7.21
N SER A 80 20.72 13.64 7.27
CA SER A 80 20.22 12.94 6.07
C SER A 80 19.07 13.68 5.39
N ASN A 81 18.14 14.25 6.18
CA ASN A 81 17.01 14.99 5.65
C ASN A 81 17.42 16.34 5.07
N LEU A 82 18.37 17.04 5.70
CA LEU A 82 18.92 18.28 5.18
C LEU A 82 19.69 18.05 3.87
N LEU A 83 20.49 16.99 3.80
CA LEU A 83 21.17 16.57 2.56
C LEU A 83 20.16 16.27 1.45
N PHE A 84 19.03 15.63 1.77
CA PHE A 84 17.94 15.48 0.80
C PHE A 84 17.41 16.83 0.32
N GLY A 85 17.16 17.78 1.22
CA GLY A 85 16.73 19.13 0.83
C GLY A 85 17.73 19.86 -0.08
N LEU A 86 19.03 19.75 0.22
CA LEU A 86 20.10 20.29 -0.61
C LEU A 86 20.15 19.65 -2.00
N ARG A 87 19.94 18.33 -2.11
CA ARG A 87 19.86 17.63 -3.41
C ARG A 87 18.68 18.11 -4.25
N VAL A 88 17.50 18.29 -3.62
CA VAL A 88 16.31 18.82 -4.31
C VAL A 88 16.58 20.23 -4.85
N TRP A 89 17.17 21.09 -4.02
CA TRP A 89 17.55 22.44 -4.41
C TRP A 89 18.57 22.46 -5.54
N ALA A 90 19.67 21.71 -5.41
CA ALA A 90 20.70 21.63 -6.44
C ALA A 90 20.15 21.12 -7.78
N ALA A 91 19.26 20.11 -7.75
CA ALA A 91 18.59 19.61 -8.94
C ALA A 91 17.67 20.65 -9.60
N ALA A 92 16.90 21.40 -8.81
CA ALA A 92 16.03 22.45 -9.32
C ALA A 92 16.83 23.63 -9.90
N CYS A 93 17.90 24.06 -9.24
CA CYS A 93 18.79 25.11 -9.74
C CYS A 93 19.50 24.68 -11.03
N LEU A 94 20.02 23.45 -11.09
CA LEU A 94 20.64 22.94 -12.31
C LEU A 94 19.66 22.91 -13.48
N ALA A 95 18.40 22.50 -13.23
CA ALA A 95 17.35 22.49 -14.24
C ALA A 95 16.99 23.91 -14.71
N LEU A 96 16.88 24.88 -13.80
CA LEU A 96 16.65 26.29 -14.16
C LEU A 96 17.81 26.84 -15.00
N TYR A 97 19.04 26.58 -14.59
CA TYR A 97 20.23 27.06 -15.29
C TYR A 97 20.25 26.58 -16.74
N ILE A 98 20.05 25.28 -16.96
CA ILE A 98 20.02 24.70 -18.31
C ILE A 98 18.82 25.20 -19.10
N ALA A 99 17.64 25.34 -18.47
CA ALA A 99 16.45 25.85 -19.14
C ALA A 99 16.59 27.31 -19.58
N PHE A 100 17.25 28.15 -18.76
CA PHE A 100 17.58 29.52 -19.14
C PHE A 100 18.62 29.59 -20.25
N TRP A 101 19.65 28.74 -20.18
CA TRP A 101 20.67 28.66 -21.22
C TRP A 101 20.09 28.26 -22.58
N LEU A 102 19.11 27.34 -22.59
CA LEU A 102 18.36 26.92 -23.78
C LEU A 102 17.24 27.91 -24.18
N GLN A 103 17.08 29.02 -23.46
CA GLN A 103 16.04 30.02 -23.67
C GLN A 103 14.61 29.45 -23.70
N LEU A 104 14.30 28.47 -22.85
CA LEU A 104 12.95 27.90 -22.78
C LEU A 104 11.96 28.88 -22.14
N ASP A 105 10.77 29.01 -22.73
CA ASP A 105 9.75 29.98 -22.31
C ASP A 105 9.40 29.84 -20.83
N LYS A 106 9.11 28.62 -20.37
CA LYS A 106 8.63 28.35 -19.00
C LYS A 106 9.60 27.47 -18.23
N ALA A 107 10.83 27.96 -18.08
CA ALA A 107 11.92 27.29 -17.37
C ALA A 107 11.55 26.74 -15.97
N TYR A 108 10.62 27.37 -15.26
CA TYR A 108 10.15 26.89 -13.96
C TYR A 108 9.59 25.45 -13.99
N TRP A 109 9.06 24.95 -15.11
CA TRP A 109 8.57 23.56 -15.20
C TRP A 109 9.68 22.53 -15.15
N ALA A 110 10.87 22.86 -15.68
CA ALA A 110 12.05 22.00 -15.55
C ALA A 110 12.45 21.89 -14.07
N ALA A 111 12.51 23.02 -13.37
CA ALA A 111 12.80 23.10 -11.94
C ALA A 111 11.78 22.35 -11.08
N THR A 112 10.50 22.60 -11.35
CA THR A 112 9.36 21.97 -10.67
C THR A 112 9.40 20.45 -10.85
N THR A 113 9.69 20.00 -12.07
CA THR A 113 9.84 18.58 -12.37
C THR A 113 10.98 17.97 -11.57
N ALA A 114 12.14 18.64 -11.53
CA ALA A 114 13.28 18.18 -10.76
C ALA A 114 12.94 18.04 -9.27
N ALA A 115 12.27 19.04 -8.70
CA ALA A 115 11.84 19.02 -7.30
C ALA A 115 10.82 17.94 -6.97
N ILE A 116 9.83 17.71 -7.87
CA ILE A 116 8.81 16.67 -7.69
C ILE A 116 9.41 15.27 -7.81
N VAL A 117 10.33 15.05 -8.75
CA VAL A 117 10.87 13.72 -9.04
C VAL A 117 11.89 13.29 -8.00
N ALA A 118 12.65 14.23 -7.44
CA ALA A 118 13.60 13.94 -6.37
C ALA A 118 12.90 13.21 -5.21
N GLN A 119 13.46 12.07 -4.82
CA GLN A 119 13.00 11.25 -3.70
C GLN A 119 14.20 11.00 -2.76
N PRO A 120 13.98 10.68 -1.48
CA PRO A 120 15.08 10.43 -0.54
C PRO A 120 16.06 9.33 -0.97
N SER A 121 15.61 8.40 -1.82
CA SER A 121 16.45 7.35 -2.40
C SER A 121 16.54 7.43 -3.92
N LEU A 122 17.72 7.12 -4.43
CA LEU A 122 18.02 7.11 -5.87
C LEU A 122 17.05 6.23 -6.67
N GLY A 123 16.84 4.99 -6.23
CA GLY A 123 15.96 4.05 -6.92
C GLY A 123 14.52 4.55 -7.07
N ALA A 124 13.98 5.18 -6.02
CA ALA A 124 12.64 5.74 -6.05
C ALA A 124 12.57 6.94 -7.01
N SER A 125 13.58 7.82 -6.98
CA SER A 125 13.70 8.95 -7.90
C SER A 125 13.74 8.49 -9.36
N LEU A 126 14.62 7.53 -9.70
CA LEU A 126 14.73 6.95 -11.04
C LEU A 126 13.43 6.28 -11.50
N ARG A 127 12.77 5.53 -10.62
CA ARG A 127 11.51 4.87 -10.94
C ARG A 127 10.42 5.90 -11.22
N LYS A 128 10.31 6.93 -10.39
CA LYS A 128 9.39 8.06 -10.57
C LYS A 128 9.68 8.83 -11.86
N ALA A 129 10.97 9.07 -12.17
CA ALA A 129 11.42 9.75 -13.37
C ALA A 129 10.98 9.00 -14.65
N ARG A 130 11.22 7.69 -14.71
CA ARG A 130 10.83 6.87 -15.87
C ARG A 130 9.32 6.88 -16.12
N PHE A 131 8.51 6.76 -15.07
CA PHE A 131 7.05 6.81 -15.24
C PHE A 131 6.53 8.21 -15.56
N ARG A 132 7.21 9.26 -15.08
CA ARG A 132 6.91 10.63 -15.53
C ARG A 132 7.23 10.82 -17.00
N MET A 133 8.34 10.29 -17.49
CA MET A 133 8.70 10.36 -18.92
C MET A 133 7.59 9.74 -19.79
N VAL A 134 7.15 8.53 -19.46
CA VAL A 134 6.06 7.83 -20.16
C VAL A 134 4.74 8.60 -20.06
N GLY A 135 4.36 9.03 -18.86
CA GLY A 135 3.13 9.80 -18.65
C GLY A 135 3.12 11.11 -19.44
N THR A 136 4.25 11.82 -19.50
CA THR A 136 4.35 13.12 -20.18
C THR A 136 4.12 12.95 -21.68
N VAL A 137 4.74 11.94 -22.28
CA VAL A 137 4.55 11.62 -23.71
C VAL A 137 3.10 11.22 -23.99
N LEU A 138 2.50 10.35 -23.16
CA LEU A 138 1.11 9.95 -23.34
C LEU A 138 0.14 11.13 -23.21
N GLY A 139 0.37 12.04 -22.26
CA GLY A 139 -0.43 13.25 -22.10
C GLY A 139 -0.27 14.23 -23.27
N ALA A 140 0.97 14.43 -23.75
CA ALA A 140 1.26 15.27 -24.90
C ALA A 140 0.63 14.74 -26.21
N VAL A 141 0.70 13.43 -26.44
CA VAL A 141 0.03 12.79 -27.59
C VAL A 141 -1.48 12.90 -27.48
N ALA A 142 -2.04 12.65 -26.28
CA ALA A 142 -3.47 12.72 -26.06
C ALA A 142 -4.04 14.11 -26.28
N ILE A 143 -3.37 15.17 -25.83
CA ILE A 143 -3.87 16.53 -26.03
C ILE A 143 -3.79 16.96 -27.49
N VAL A 144 -2.71 16.65 -28.20
CA VAL A 144 -2.61 16.93 -29.65
C VAL A 144 -3.71 16.18 -30.41
N PHE A 145 -3.99 14.93 -30.05
CA PHE A 145 -5.10 14.17 -30.63
C PHE A 145 -6.47 14.80 -30.32
N LEU A 146 -6.71 15.21 -29.08
CA LEU A 146 -7.96 15.89 -28.70
C LEU A 146 -8.16 17.21 -29.46
N THR A 147 -7.11 18.04 -29.58
CA THR A 147 -7.17 19.29 -30.37
C THR A 147 -7.44 19.00 -31.84
N ALA A 148 -6.83 17.95 -32.41
CA ALA A 148 -7.07 17.54 -33.80
C ALA A 148 -8.51 17.02 -34.04
N CYS A 149 -9.12 16.34 -33.06
CA CYS A 149 -10.50 15.89 -33.15
C CYS A 149 -11.53 17.02 -32.97
N PHE A 150 -11.21 18.05 -32.18
CA PHE A 150 -12.13 19.13 -31.83
C PHE A 150 -11.56 20.54 -32.07
N PRO A 151 -11.06 20.87 -33.28
CA PRO A 151 -10.38 22.15 -33.53
C PRO A 151 -11.33 23.35 -33.42
N GLN A 152 -12.62 23.16 -33.74
CA GLN A 152 -13.63 24.23 -33.74
C GLN A 152 -14.68 24.09 -32.62
N SER A 153 -14.68 22.97 -31.89
CA SER A 153 -15.69 22.67 -30.86
C SER A 153 -15.10 22.81 -29.46
N ARG A 154 -15.24 24.00 -28.87
CA ARG A 154 -14.78 24.27 -27.49
C ARG A 154 -15.41 23.32 -26.47
N ALA A 155 -16.71 23.03 -26.60
CA ALA A 155 -17.40 22.11 -25.70
C ALA A 155 -16.91 20.66 -25.84
N GLY A 156 -16.69 20.20 -27.08
CA GLY A 156 -16.13 18.86 -27.35
C GLY A 156 -14.72 18.70 -26.77
N PHE A 157 -13.88 19.72 -26.92
CA PHE A 157 -12.53 19.75 -26.35
C PHE A 157 -12.53 19.64 -24.82
N LEU A 158 -13.33 20.48 -24.13
CA LEU A 158 -13.41 20.47 -22.67
C LEU A 158 -13.97 19.15 -22.13
N LEU A 159 -15.05 18.64 -22.71
CA LEU A 159 -15.60 17.32 -22.34
C LEU A 159 -14.60 16.18 -22.61
N GLY A 160 -13.87 16.25 -23.72
CA GLY A 160 -12.79 15.31 -24.04
C GLY A 160 -11.66 15.34 -23.01
N LEU A 161 -11.28 16.54 -22.55
CA LEU A 161 -10.27 16.75 -21.51
C LEU A 161 -10.73 16.17 -20.16
N ALA A 162 -11.98 16.44 -19.77
CA ALA A 162 -12.58 15.87 -18.56
C ALA A 162 -12.64 14.34 -18.62
N PHE A 163 -13.02 13.77 -19.77
CA PHE A 163 -13.07 12.32 -19.98
C PHE A 163 -11.67 11.68 -19.92
N TRP A 164 -10.67 12.30 -20.56
CA TRP A 164 -9.29 11.85 -20.49
C TRP A 164 -8.76 11.89 -19.05
N GLY A 165 -9.00 12.99 -18.33
CA GLY A 165 -8.67 13.11 -16.92
C GLY A 165 -9.30 12.01 -16.05
N ALA A 166 -10.58 11.71 -16.28
CA ALA A 166 -11.31 10.64 -15.60
C ALA A 166 -10.76 9.24 -15.93
N ALA A 167 -10.45 8.97 -17.19
CA ALA A 167 -9.84 7.71 -17.64
C ALA A 167 -8.44 7.51 -17.02
N CYS A 168 -7.60 8.55 -17.02
CA CYS A 168 -6.31 8.55 -16.33
C CYS A 168 -6.46 8.31 -14.83
N GLY A 169 -7.45 8.95 -14.18
CA GLY A 169 -7.80 8.74 -12.78
C GLY A 169 -8.24 7.30 -12.46
N PHE A 170 -9.07 6.72 -13.33
CA PHE A 170 -9.50 5.31 -13.23
C PHE A 170 -8.30 4.36 -13.27
N VAL A 171 -7.44 4.51 -14.28
CA VAL A 171 -6.24 3.69 -14.45
C VAL A 171 -5.25 3.93 -13.28
N ALA A 172 -5.08 5.17 -12.83
CA ALA A 172 -4.24 5.50 -11.69
C ALA A 172 -4.70 4.87 -10.36
N THR A 173 -6.01 4.65 -10.17
CA THR A 173 -6.52 3.93 -9.00
C THR A 173 -6.30 2.41 -9.09
N ILE A 174 -6.22 1.84 -10.29
CA ILE A 174 -6.00 0.41 -10.52
C ILE A 174 -4.51 0.04 -10.44
N LEU A 175 -3.67 0.87 -11.04
CA LEU A 175 -2.22 0.67 -11.05
C LEU A 175 -1.64 0.85 -9.64
N ARG A 176 -0.44 0.31 -9.43
CA ARG A 176 0.27 0.35 -8.14
C ARG A 176 1.54 1.19 -8.24
N ASN A 177 2.00 1.68 -7.09
CA ASN A 177 3.27 2.37 -6.92
C ASN A 177 3.47 3.50 -7.95
N PHE A 178 4.65 3.60 -8.57
CA PHE A 178 4.95 4.64 -9.54
C PHE A 178 4.24 4.48 -10.89
N ALA A 179 3.66 3.31 -11.19
CA ALA A 179 2.86 3.15 -12.40
C ALA A 179 1.55 3.96 -12.32
N ALA A 180 0.94 4.02 -11.14
CA ALA A 180 -0.21 4.88 -10.88
C ALA A 180 0.13 6.36 -11.09
N TYR A 181 1.33 6.78 -10.68
CA TYR A 181 1.82 8.13 -10.92
C TYR A 181 2.01 8.43 -12.42
N GLY A 182 2.51 7.47 -13.21
CA GLY A 182 2.63 7.63 -14.67
C GLY A 182 1.26 7.82 -15.36
N ALA A 183 0.25 7.03 -14.97
CA ALA A 183 -1.11 7.18 -15.50
C ALA A 183 -1.76 8.51 -15.07
N ALA A 184 -1.57 8.90 -13.81
CA ALA A 184 -2.02 10.20 -13.33
C ALA A 184 -1.39 11.35 -14.13
N LEU A 185 -0.09 11.25 -14.41
CA LEU A 185 0.68 12.27 -15.12
C LEU A 185 0.29 12.43 -16.58
N ALA A 186 -0.14 11.36 -17.25
CA ALA A 186 -0.76 11.48 -18.57
C ALA A 186 -2.01 12.37 -18.56
N GLY A 187 -2.80 12.32 -17.48
CA GLY A 187 -4.00 13.16 -17.32
C GLY A 187 -3.64 14.63 -17.12
N PHE A 188 -2.84 14.93 -16.09
CA PHE A 188 -2.55 16.34 -15.79
C PHE A 188 -1.57 17.00 -16.75
N THR A 189 -0.66 16.28 -17.41
CA THR A 189 0.17 16.87 -18.48
C THR A 189 -0.72 17.35 -19.63
N ALA A 190 -1.72 16.57 -20.04
CA ALA A 190 -2.67 16.99 -21.07
C ALA A 190 -3.38 18.29 -20.67
N VAL A 191 -3.84 18.41 -19.41
CA VAL A 191 -4.50 19.63 -18.93
C VAL A 191 -3.55 20.82 -18.76
N ILE A 192 -2.29 20.61 -18.36
CA ILE A 192 -1.29 21.68 -18.29
C ILE A 192 -1.07 22.28 -19.68
N ILE A 193 -0.87 21.43 -20.69
CA ILE A 193 -0.69 21.87 -22.07
C ILE A 193 -1.98 22.55 -22.58
N ALA A 194 -3.15 21.96 -22.31
CA ALA A 194 -4.44 22.56 -22.68
C ALA A 194 -4.66 23.94 -22.05
N SER A 195 -4.28 24.12 -20.78
CA SER A 195 -4.41 25.40 -20.07
C SER A 195 -3.53 26.49 -20.67
N ASP A 196 -2.35 26.10 -21.16
CA ASP A 196 -1.42 27.01 -21.82
C ASP A 196 -1.92 27.39 -23.22
N GLU A 197 -2.57 26.47 -23.94
CA GLU A 197 -3.17 26.70 -25.25
C GLU A 197 -4.42 27.59 -25.17
N LEU A 198 -5.32 27.28 -24.24
CA LEU A 198 -6.60 27.97 -24.09
C LEU A 198 -6.44 29.47 -23.75
N GLY A 199 -5.34 29.85 -23.09
CA GLY A 199 -5.07 31.24 -22.71
C GLY A 199 -6.22 31.92 -21.93
N ALA A 200 -6.27 33.25 -21.98
CA ALA A 200 -7.34 34.03 -21.34
C ALA A 200 -8.66 34.03 -22.16
N THR A 201 -8.58 33.86 -23.48
CA THR A 201 -9.71 34.02 -24.42
C THR A 201 -10.34 32.68 -24.84
N GLY A 202 -9.72 31.54 -24.55
CA GLY A 202 -10.35 30.21 -24.54
C GLY A 202 -10.57 29.55 -25.91
N GLY A 203 -9.60 29.61 -26.82
CA GLY A 203 -9.67 28.98 -28.15
C GLY A 203 -8.46 28.06 -28.43
N PRO A 204 -8.66 26.84 -28.98
CA PRO A 204 -7.55 26.00 -29.45
C PRO A 204 -6.77 26.70 -30.56
N SER A 205 -5.44 26.70 -30.49
CA SER A 205 -4.57 27.33 -31.49
C SER A 205 -3.77 26.27 -32.25
N GLY A 206 -3.27 26.62 -33.45
CA GLY A 206 -2.44 25.70 -34.26
C GLY A 206 -1.12 25.30 -33.60
N ASP A 207 -0.72 25.99 -32.53
CA ASP A 207 0.59 25.86 -31.90
C ASP A 207 0.66 24.75 -30.83
N ILE A 208 -0.43 24.00 -30.62
CA ILE A 208 -0.51 22.93 -29.62
C ILE A 208 0.61 21.91 -29.75
N PHE A 209 1.04 21.60 -30.99
CA PHE A 209 2.11 20.66 -31.23
C PHE A 209 3.46 21.18 -30.71
N LEU A 210 3.79 22.45 -30.99
CA LEU A 210 5.01 23.09 -30.51
C LEU A 210 4.97 23.26 -29.00
N LEU A 211 3.83 23.67 -28.45
CA LEU A 211 3.64 23.78 -27.01
C LEU A 211 3.83 22.42 -26.33
N ALA A 212 3.26 21.35 -26.88
CA ALA A 212 3.47 20.00 -26.37
C ALA A 212 4.95 19.61 -26.40
N LEU A 213 5.66 19.88 -27.52
CA LEU A 213 7.10 19.59 -27.65
C LEU A 213 7.93 20.34 -26.61
N THR A 214 7.68 21.64 -26.41
CA THR A 214 8.34 22.47 -25.39
C THR A 214 8.07 21.93 -23.98
N ARG A 215 6.84 21.51 -23.69
CA ARG A 215 6.48 20.96 -22.37
C ARG A 215 7.17 19.62 -22.13
N VAL A 216 7.28 18.77 -23.15
CA VAL A 216 8.07 17.53 -23.06
C VAL A 216 9.55 17.84 -22.81
N SER A 217 10.15 18.77 -23.55
CA SER A 217 11.59 19.08 -23.43
C SER A 217 11.94 19.65 -22.04
N GLU A 218 11.18 20.62 -21.55
CA GLU A 218 11.38 21.20 -20.21
C GLU A 218 11.25 20.15 -19.10
N ILE A 219 10.23 19.28 -19.16
CA ILE A 219 10.03 18.20 -18.19
C ILE A 219 11.22 17.21 -18.26
N TRP A 220 11.70 16.87 -19.46
CA TRP A 220 12.83 15.95 -19.66
C TRP A 220 14.16 16.53 -19.18
N ILE A 221 14.40 17.83 -19.34
CA ILE A 221 15.56 18.51 -18.77
C ILE A 221 15.51 18.42 -17.24
N GLY A 222 14.35 18.71 -16.63
CA GLY A 222 14.17 18.55 -15.19
C GLY A 222 14.42 17.12 -14.69
N LEU A 223 13.94 16.12 -15.44
CA LEU A 223 14.17 14.70 -15.17
C LEU A 223 15.66 14.33 -15.24
N ALA A 224 16.38 14.82 -16.25
CA ALA A 224 17.80 14.59 -16.45
C ALA A 224 18.62 15.21 -15.31
N CYS A 225 18.34 16.47 -14.94
CA CYS A 225 19.02 17.18 -13.85
C CYS A 225 18.81 16.49 -12.49
N ALA A 226 17.56 16.14 -12.16
CA ALA A 226 17.27 15.41 -10.92
C ALA A 226 17.94 14.04 -10.90
N THR A 227 17.96 13.33 -12.03
CA THR A 227 18.64 12.04 -12.11
C THR A 227 20.15 12.19 -11.92
N LEU A 228 20.77 13.20 -12.54
CA LEU A 228 22.20 13.48 -12.42
C LEU A 228 22.60 13.79 -10.96
N VAL A 229 21.90 14.70 -10.31
CA VAL A 229 22.19 15.08 -8.91
C VAL A 229 21.95 13.92 -7.96
N MET A 230 20.87 13.17 -8.13
CA MET A 230 20.59 12.03 -7.26
C MET A 230 21.59 10.89 -7.47
N ALA A 231 21.96 10.59 -8.72
CA ALA A 231 22.95 9.55 -9.03
C ALA A 231 24.35 9.93 -8.58
N GLY A 232 24.71 11.23 -8.63
CA GLY A 232 26.00 11.73 -8.16
C GLY A 232 26.15 11.79 -6.64
N THR A 233 25.05 11.75 -5.88
CA THR A 233 25.09 11.97 -4.42
C THR A 233 24.62 10.79 -3.57
N ASP A 234 24.04 9.75 -4.15
CA ASP A 234 23.57 8.54 -3.45
C ASP A 234 24.21 7.27 -4.06
N VAL A 235 24.95 6.52 -3.25
CA VAL A 235 25.77 5.37 -3.68
C VAL A 235 24.95 4.09 -3.90
N GLY A 236 23.62 4.17 -3.82
CA GLY A 236 22.72 3.06 -4.11
C GLY A 236 22.75 1.98 -3.03
N ARG A 237 21.75 2.02 -2.14
CA ARG A 237 21.60 1.05 -1.04
C ARG A 237 20.36 0.17 -1.18
N ALA A 238 19.55 0.37 -2.23
CA ALA A 238 18.26 -0.30 -2.33
C ALA A 238 18.41 -1.83 -2.43
N ARG A 239 19.41 -2.31 -3.18
CA ARG A 239 19.71 -3.74 -3.34
C ARG A 239 20.03 -4.41 -2.01
N ARG A 240 20.90 -3.79 -1.21
CA ARG A 240 21.29 -4.24 0.14
C ARG A 240 20.10 -4.22 1.09
N ARG A 241 19.35 -3.12 1.12
CA ARG A 241 18.15 -2.97 1.94
C ARG A 241 17.09 -4.03 1.64
N LEU A 242 16.85 -4.34 0.36
CA LEU A 242 15.90 -5.39 -0.02
C LEU A 242 16.35 -6.78 0.44
N ALA A 243 17.64 -7.09 0.27
CA ALA A 243 18.19 -8.34 0.79
C ALA A 243 18.02 -8.41 2.32
N GLU A 244 18.23 -7.30 3.04
CA GLU A 244 18.10 -7.22 4.50
C GLU A 244 16.68 -7.46 4.97
N LEU A 245 15.70 -6.86 4.29
CA LEU A 245 14.30 -7.10 4.57
C LEU A 245 13.91 -8.56 4.30
N PHE A 246 14.35 -9.15 3.19
CA PHE A 246 14.10 -10.58 2.95
C PHE A 246 14.73 -11.45 4.03
N ALA A 247 15.99 -11.16 4.42
CA ALA A 247 16.74 -11.88 5.44
C ALA A 247 16.01 -11.90 6.80
N VAL A 248 15.56 -10.72 7.24
CA VAL A 248 14.80 -10.57 8.49
C VAL A 248 13.47 -11.32 8.41
N LEU A 249 12.72 -11.16 7.31
CA LEU A 249 11.38 -11.75 7.18
C LEU A 249 11.43 -13.28 7.14
N TRP A 250 12.34 -13.90 6.39
CA TRP A 250 12.41 -15.36 6.37
C TRP A 250 12.84 -15.93 7.73
N SER A 251 13.76 -15.25 8.42
CA SER A 251 14.21 -15.64 9.76
C SER A 251 13.07 -15.55 10.78
N GLU A 252 12.32 -14.45 10.82
CA GLU A 252 11.17 -14.33 11.72
C GLU A 252 10.09 -15.40 11.43
N LEU A 253 9.89 -15.77 10.15
CA LEU A 253 8.94 -16.81 9.75
C LEU A 253 9.36 -18.22 10.19
N THR A 254 10.64 -18.57 10.02
CA THR A 254 11.16 -19.88 10.46
C THR A 254 11.09 -20.01 11.97
N HIS A 255 11.48 -18.96 12.71
CA HIS A 255 11.38 -18.94 14.17
C HIS A 255 9.92 -19.01 14.65
N GLY A 256 9.01 -18.29 13.98
CA GLY A 256 7.58 -18.32 14.27
C GLY A 256 6.97 -19.71 14.08
N LEU A 257 7.30 -20.38 12.98
CA LEU A 257 6.88 -21.75 12.70
C LEU A 257 7.44 -22.74 13.73
N ALA A 258 8.74 -22.65 14.04
CA ALA A 258 9.38 -23.51 15.03
C ALA A 258 8.76 -23.35 16.43
N ARG A 259 8.44 -22.11 16.84
CA ARG A 259 7.75 -21.83 18.11
C ARG A 259 6.31 -22.36 18.13
N ALA A 260 5.59 -22.26 17.01
CA ALA A 260 4.24 -22.83 16.91
C ALA A 260 4.27 -24.36 17.09
N LEU A 261 5.20 -25.05 16.42
CA LEU A 261 5.42 -26.49 16.59
C LEU A 261 5.89 -26.86 18.01
N ALA A 262 6.65 -25.98 18.68
CA ALA A 262 7.05 -26.18 20.08
C ALA A 262 5.90 -26.00 21.09
N GLY A 263 4.70 -25.67 20.62
CA GLY A 263 3.53 -25.42 21.47
C GLY A 263 3.46 -24.03 22.08
N ALA A 264 4.36 -23.11 21.71
CA ALA A 264 4.39 -21.71 22.16
C ALA A 264 3.45 -20.84 21.31
N GLY A 265 2.16 -21.21 21.29
CA GLY A 265 1.07 -20.45 20.65
C GLY A 265 0.48 -19.38 21.57
N GLY A 266 -0.26 -18.43 21.01
CA GLY A 266 -0.95 -17.38 21.78
C GLY A 266 -1.23 -16.10 20.99
N ASP A 267 -1.83 -15.11 21.65
CA ASP A 267 -2.17 -13.82 21.04
C ASP A 267 -0.96 -13.03 20.55
N GLU A 268 0.17 -13.10 21.25
CA GLU A 268 1.42 -12.48 20.82
C GLU A 268 1.87 -13.03 19.47
N MET A 269 1.83 -14.36 19.29
CA MET A 269 2.21 -15.00 18.05
C MET A 269 1.26 -14.66 16.91
N ARG A 270 -0.05 -14.56 17.20
CA ARG A 270 -1.05 -14.07 16.25
C ARG A 270 -0.77 -12.62 15.84
N MET A 271 -0.32 -11.77 16.77
CA MET A 271 0.04 -10.39 16.49
C MET A 271 1.31 -10.29 15.63
N ARG A 272 2.38 -11.01 15.98
CA ARG A 272 3.62 -11.09 15.19
C ARG A 272 3.35 -11.54 13.75
N ARG A 273 2.55 -12.58 13.57
CA ARG A 273 2.15 -13.06 12.23
C ARG A 273 1.37 -12.01 11.43
N ARG A 274 0.49 -11.24 12.08
CA ARG A 274 -0.23 -10.11 11.43
C ARG A 274 0.72 -9.00 11.02
N ASP A 275 1.72 -8.69 11.84
CA ASP A 275 2.74 -7.70 11.53
C ASP A 275 3.61 -8.14 10.35
N LEU A 276 4.03 -9.41 10.30
CA LEU A 276 4.78 -9.98 9.19
C LEU A 276 4.03 -9.90 7.85
N ILE A 277 2.71 -10.10 7.85
CA ILE A 277 1.89 -9.90 6.65
C ILE A 277 1.99 -8.45 6.16
N ARG A 278 1.89 -7.47 7.07
CA ARG A 278 2.02 -6.05 6.72
C ARG A 278 3.40 -5.72 6.16
N ARG A 279 4.47 -6.21 6.80
CA ARG A 279 5.85 -6.02 6.33
C ARG A 279 6.11 -6.70 4.98
N THR A 280 5.51 -7.86 4.74
CA THR A 280 5.61 -8.57 3.44
C THR A 280 4.93 -7.78 2.33
N ILE A 281 3.77 -7.17 2.59
CA ILE A 281 3.10 -6.26 1.63
C ILE A 281 3.97 -5.01 1.38
N ALA A 282 4.62 -4.49 2.42
CA ALA A 282 5.50 -3.33 2.32
C ALA A 282 6.80 -3.56 1.53
N LEU A 283 7.09 -4.80 1.08
CA LEU A 283 8.19 -5.07 0.15
C LEU A 283 7.89 -4.57 -1.28
N GLU A 284 6.62 -4.47 -1.68
CA GLU A 284 6.26 -4.13 -3.07
C GLU A 284 6.80 -2.75 -3.51
N PRO A 285 6.69 -1.67 -2.72
CA PRO A 285 7.32 -0.39 -3.04
C PRO A 285 8.86 -0.44 -3.05
N VAL A 286 9.47 -1.21 -2.15
CA VAL A 286 10.93 -1.36 -2.07
C VAL A 286 11.48 -2.08 -3.30
N ILE A 287 10.75 -3.09 -3.81
CA ILE A 287 11.10 -3.78 -5.06
C ILE A 287 11.08 -2.80 -6.23
N ASP A 288 10.09 -1.89 -6.30
CA ASP A 288 10.04 -0.89 -7.36
C ASP A 288 11.19 0.13 -7.28
N GLU A 289 11.60 0.51 -6.08
CA GLU A 289 12.81 1.32 -5.83
C GLU A 289 14.07 0.61 -6.31
N VAL A 290 14.24 -0.67 -5.96
CA VAL A 290 15.38 -1.49 -6.39
C VAL A 290 15.43 -1.64 -7.92
N ILE A 291 14.28 -1.82 -8.58
CA ILE A 291 14.17 -1.86 -10.04
C ILE A 291 14.55 -0.51 -10.68
N GLY A 292 14.35 0.59 -9.97
CA GLY A 292 14.83 1.90 -10.36
C GLY A 292 16.36 1.94 -10.44
N GLU A 293 17.01 1.55 -9.35
CA GLU A 293 18.47 1.60 -9.15
C GLU A 293 19.25 0.54 -9.95
N ALA A 294 18.71 -0.68 -10.08
CA ALA A 294 19.37 -1.83 -10.70
C ALA A 294 18.56 -2.35 -11.91
N PRO A 295 18.89 -1.93 -13.14
CA PRO A 295 18.13 -2.31 -14.35
C PRO A 295 18.14 -3.82 -14.63
N ASP A 296 19.19 -4.53 -14.24
CA ASP A 296 19.30 -5.99 -14.35
C ASP A 296 18.20 -6.72 -13.56
N LEU A 297 17.79 -6.17 -12.42
CA LEU A 297 16.71 -6.72 -11.60
C LEU A 297 15.32 -6.47 -12.20
N ARG A 298 15.16 -5.50 -13.11
CA ARG A 298 13.90 -5.30 -13.86
C ARG A 298 13.55 -6.51 -14.71
N LEU A 299 14.53 -7.02 -15.46
CA LEU A 299 14.40 -8.23 -16.27
C LEU A 299 14.06 -9.45 -15.41
N ARG A 300 14.42 -9.40 -14.13
CA ARG A 300 14.19 -10.43 -13.13
C ARG A 300 13.09 -10.10 -12.11
N SER A 301 12.19 -9.17 -12.46
CA SER A 301 11.07 -8.77 -11.61
C SER A 301 10.06 -9.90 -11.35
N ARG A 302 10.12 -10.98 -12.14
CA ARG A 302 9.28 -12.17 -11.96
C ARG A 302 9.76 -12.97 -10.75
N GLU A 303 11.06 -13.15 -10.63
CA GLU A 303 11.73 -13.91 -9.58
C GLU A 303 11.58 -13.21 -8.23
N LEU A 304 11.73 -11.88 -8.18
CA LEU A 304 11.45 -11.10 -6.98
C LEU A 304 9.99 -11.25 -6.50
N ARG A 305 9.04 -11.31 -7.44
CA ARG A 305 7.63 -11.58 -7.10
C ARG A 305 7.42 -13.01 -6.62
N VAL A 306 8.13 -14.00 -7.17
CA VAL A 306 8.10 -15.39 -6.69
C VAL A 306 8.67 -15.48 -5.27
N ALA A 307 9.70 -14.70 -4.93
CA ALA A 307 10.24 -14.61 -3.57
C ALA A 307 9.20 -14.06 -2.59
N VAL A 308 8.52 -12.96 -2.94
CA VAL A 308 7.41 -12.39 -2.12
C VAL A 308 6.26 -13.40 -1.98
N GLN A 309 5.88 -14.08 -3.07
CA GLN A 309 4.90 -15.17 -3.01
C GLN A 309 5.37 -16.32 -2.11
N GLY A 310 6.66 -16.61 -2.08
CA GLY A 310 7.27 -17.58 -1.17
C GLY A 310 7.06 -17.24 0.31
N LEU A 311 7.30 -15.98 0.70
CA LEU A 311 7.01 -15.49 2.05
C LEU A 311 5.54 -15.67 2.43
N PHE A 312 4.66 -15.37 1.48
CA PHE A 312 3.22 -15.51 1.64
C PHE A 312 2.76 -16.97 1.80
N VAL A 313 3.35 -17.91 1.05
CA VAL A 313 3.15 -19.35 1.23
C VAL A 313 3.66 -19.81 2.60
N ALA A 314 4.80 -19.29 3.06
CA ALA A 314 5.31 -19.59 4.39
C ALA A 314 4.38 -19.07 5.50
N LEU A 315 3.84 -17.86 5.35
CA LEU A 315 2.85 -17.28 6.24
C LEU A 315 1.55 -18.08 6.31
N SER A 316 1.00 -18.51 5.16
CA SER A 316 -0.22 -19.32 5.13
C SER A 316 -0.01 -20.69 5.76
N SER A 317 1.14 -21.31 5.50
CA SER A 317 1.48 -22.63 6.02
C SER A 317 1.70 -22.60 7.54
N TRP A 318 2.40 -21.58 8.04
CA TRP A 318 2.53 -21.35 9.48
C TRP A 318 1.16 -21.12 10.14
N ARG A 319 0.27 -20.36 9.50
CA ARG A 319 -1.10 -20.19 10.01
C ARG A 319 -1.83 -21.52 10.10
N MET A 320 -1.81 -22.35 9.05
CA MET A 320 -2.46 -23.65 9.04
C MET A 320 -1.95 -24.55 10.17
N VAL A 321 -0.63 -24.68 10.31
CA VAL A 321 0.01 -25.45 11.39
C VAL A 321 -0.43 -24.94 12.77
N SER A 322 -0.42 -23.62 12.97
CA SER A 322 -0.81 -23.03 14.26
C SER A 322 -2.28 -23.31 14.60
N ASN A 323 -3.19 -23.15 13.62
CA ASN A 323 -4.62 -23.31 13.82
C ASN A 323 -4.98 -24.76 14.16
N HIS A 324 -4.33 -25.73 13.51
CA HIS A 324 -4.52 -27.14 13.82
C HIS A 324 -4.03 -27.49 15.23
N LEU A 325 -2.82 -27.06 15.59
CA LEU A 325 -2.27 -27.34 16.92
C LEU A 325 -3.11 -26.72 18.05
N GLU A 326 -3.79 -25.59 17.80
CA GLU A 326 -4.73 -25.01 18.76
C GLU A 326 -5.96 -25.92 19.03
N LEU A 327 -6.41 -26.71 18.05
CA LEU A 327 -7.56 -27.62 18.17
C LEU A 327 -7.20 -28.96 18.82
N VAL A 328 -5.96 -29.42 18.62
CA VAL A 328 -5.50 -30.70 19.18
C VAL A 328 -5.29 -30.57 20.70
N PRO A 329 -5.79 -31.52 21.52
CA PRO A 329 -5.54 -31.56 22.96
C PRO A 329 -4.05 -31.48 23.30
N ARG A 330 -3.70 -30.82 24.41
CA ARG A 330 -2.31 -30.49 24.77
C ARG A 330 -1.36 -31.70 24.80
N GLU A 331 -1.87 -32.86 25.22
CA GLU A 331 -1.09 -34.11 25.33
C GLU A 331 -0.70 -34.67 23.95
N ARG A 332 -1.67 -34.78 23.04
CA ARG A 332 -1.41 -35.21 21.65
C ARG A 332 -0.58 -34.19 20.87
N ARG A 333 -0.78 -32.90 21.13
CA ARG A 333 -0.08 -31.80 20.46
C ARG A 333 1.44 -31.92 20.51
N ARG A 334 2.00 -32.25 21.68
CA ARG A 334 3.47 -32.39 21.84
C ARG A 334 3.99 -33.57 21.03
N HIS A 335 3.36 -34.73 21.15
CA HIS A 335 3.77 -35.94 20.46
C HIS A 335 3.67 -35.80 18.92
N GLU A 336 2.57 -35.23 18.43
CA GLU A 336 2.34 -35.02 16.99
C GLU A 336 3.31 -33.98 16.39
N ALA A 337 3.67 -32.94 17.14
CA ALA A 337 4.54 -31.87 16.65
C ALA A 337 6.04 -32.20 16.78
N GLU A 338 6.44 -33.08 17.70
CA GLU A 338 7.84 -33.37 18.02
C GLU A 338 8.61 -33.96 16.84
N ALA A 339 8.04 -34.94 16.11
CA ALA A 339 8.66 -35.56 14.94
C ALA A 339 8.94 -34.54 13.81
N VAL A 340 8.00 -33.61 13.60
CA VAL A 340 8.13 -32.53 12.60
C VAL A 340 9.13 -31.47 13.07
N LEU A 341 9.08 -31.12 14.36
CA LEU A 341 9.96 -30.14 14.98
C LEU A 341 11.42 -30.59 15.00
N LEU A 342 11.70 -31.86 15.24
CA LEU A 342 13.05 -32.43 15.14
C LEU A 342 13.63 -32.26 13.73
N SER A 343 12.84 -32.61 12.70
CA SER A 343 13.21 -32.44 11.29
C SER A 343 13.41 -30.97 10.89
N LEU A 344 12.66 -30.06 11.51
CA LEU A 344 12.82 -28.62 11.29
C LEU A 344 14.04 -28.07 12.05
N ARG A 345 14.28 -28.52 13.29
CA ARG A 345 15.42 -28.10 14.12
C ARG A 345 16.74 -28.55 13.51
N THR A 346 16.85 -29.75 12.97
CA THR A 346 18.06 -30.18 12.24
C THR A 346 18.35 -29.27 11.06
N ALA A 347 17.31 -28.75 10.38
CA ALA A 347 17.46 -27.78 9.30
C ALA A 347 17.86 -26.37 9.77
N LEU A 348 17.47 -25.99 11.00
CA LEU A 348 17.69 -24.65 11.56
C LEU A 348 18.92 -24.53 12.47
N ARG A 349 19.46 -25.65 12.98
CA ARG A 349 20.64 -25.70 13.89
C ARG A 349 21.90 -25.07 13.31
N SER A 350 21.99 -24.92 11.99
CA SER A 350 23.13 -24.28 11.30
C SER A 350 22.98 -22.75 11.15
N THR A 351 22.01 -22.13 11.82
CA THR A 351 21.67 -20.72 11.66
C THR A 351 22.06 -19.93 12.91
N SER A 352 23.35 -19.79 13.21
CA SER A 352 23.80 -18.79 14.18
C SER A 352 23.89 -17.43 13.52
N ALA A 353 23.26 -16.45 14.16
CA ALA A 353 23.03 -15.11 13.65
C ALA A 353 24.23 -14.20 13.93
N GLU A 354 25.04 -13.94 12.90
CA GLU A 354 25.78 -12.70 12.67
C GLU A 354 26.67 -12.92 11.45
N SER A 355 26.52 -12.11 10.38
CA SER A 355 27.62 -11.80 9.43
C SER A 355 27.14 -11.00 8.22
N ASP A 356 28.09 -10.25 7.65
CA ASP A 356 28.06 -9.30 6.54
C ASP A 356 27.38 -9.73 5.22
N LEU A 357 27.15 -8.74 4.34
CA LEU A 357 26.49 -8.88 3.03
C LEU A 357 27.07 -9.99 2.12
N ALA A 358 28.40 -10.19 2.16
CA ALA A 358 29.09 -11.23 1.38
C ALA A 358 28.81 -12.64 1.93
N SER A 359 28.61 -12.77 3.24
CA SER A 359 28.23 -14.03 3.88
C SER A 359 26.81 -14.45 3.47
N TRP A 360 25.93 -13.51 3.09
CA TRP A 360 24.52 -13.81 2.81
C TRP A 360 24.29 -14.57 1.52
N ALA A 361 25.08 -14.36 0.47
CA ALA A 361 24.96 -15.18 -0.75
C ALA A 361 25.35 -16.63 -0.49
N THR A 362 26.48 -16.83 0.18
CA THR A 362 27.04 -18.15 0.50
C THR A 362 26.16 -18.87 1.53
N ASN A 363 25.72 -18.16 2.56
CA ASN A 363 24.81 -18.66 3.57
C ASN A 363 23.41 -18.93 2.99
N ALA A 364 22.87 -18.08 2.11
CA ALA A 364 21.57 -18.33 1.47
C ALA A 364 21.58 -19.56 0.55
N ALA A 365 22.68 -19.81 -0.18
CA ALA A 365 22.82 -21.01 -0.99
C ALA A 365 22.92 -22.28 -0.14
N TYR A 366 23.66 -22.22 0.97
CA TYR A 366 23.73 -23.30 1.96
C TYR A 366 22.35 -23.56 2.61
N LEU A 367 21.70 -22.52 3.14
CA LEU A 367 20.37 -22.58 3.74
C LEU A 367 19.31 -23.10 2.77
N ARG A 368 19.40 -22.74 1.49
CA ARG A 368 18.54 -23.30 0.44
C ARG A 368 18.70 -24.82 0.33
N ARG A 369 19.93 -25.34 0.35
CA ARG A 369 20.18 -26.79 0.28
C ARG A 369 19.64 -27.48 1.52
N THR A 370 19.86 -26.90 2.70
CA THR A 370 19.36 -27.41 3.98
C THR A 370 17.83 -27.43 4.03
N CYS A 371 17.17 -26.34 3.59
CA CYS A 371 15.71 -26.29 3.46
C CYS A 371 15.20 -27.34 2.46
N ALA A 372 15.85 -27.50 1.31
CA ALA A 372 15.46 -28.52 0.32
C ALA A 372 15.62 -29.95 0.85
N ALA A 373 16.67 -30.23 1.62
CA ALA A 373 16.87 -31.52 2.28
C ALA A 373 15.79 -31.78 3.34
N ALA A 374 15.48 -30.77 4.17
CA ALA A 374 14.42 -30.85 5.18
C ALA A 374 13.03 -31.07 4.56
N VAL A 375 12.74 -30.42 3.43
CA VAL A 375 11.51 -30.65 2.65
C VAL A 375 11.42 -32.10 2.18
N LYS A 376 12.52 -32.66 1.64
CA LYS A 376 12.56 -34.08 1.23
C LYS A 376 12.34 -35.01 2.43
N ALA A 377 13.00 -34.76 3.55
CA ALA A 377 12.84 -35.53 4.78
C ALA A 377 11.38 -35.50 5.26
N MET A 378 10.75 -34.31 5.30
CA MET A 378 9.35 -34.18 5.72
C MET A 378 8.35 -34.87 4.79
N MET A 379 8.59 -34.82 3.48
CA MET A 379 7.75 -35.54 2.51
C MET A 379 7.91 -37.06 2.62
N ALA A 380 9.07 -37.54 3.07
CA ALA A 380 9.40 -38.96 3.20
C ALA A 380 9.10 -39.55 4.59
N LEU A 381 8.72 -38.73 5.58
CA LEU A 381 8.36 -39.20 6.92
C LEU A 381 7.30 -40.32 6.82
N PRO A 382 7.55 -41.49 7.42
CA PRO A 382 6.53 -42.51 7.61
C PRO A 382 5.60 -42.04 8.72
N VAL A 383 4.33 -41.86 8.39
CA VAL A 383 3.34 -41.30 9.32
C VAL A 383 2.02 -42.00 9.10
N ASP A 384 1.41 -42.47 10.19
CA ASP A 384 0.16 -43.23 10.15
C ASP A 384 -1.08 -42.36 10.42
N THR A 385 -0.90 -41.16 10.98
CA THR A 385 -2.00 -40.24 11.30
C THR A 385 -2.11 -39.09 10.28
N PRO A 386 -3.34 -38.71 9.87
CA PRO A 386 -3.55 -37.57 8.98
C PRO A 386 -3.08 -36.24 9.58
N SER A 387 -3.20 -36.07 10.91
CA SER A 387 -2.79 -34.86 11.63
C SER A 387 -1.29 -34.60 11.50
N VAL A 388 -0.45 -35.60 11.77
CA VAL A 388 1.02 -35.46 11.66
C VAL A 388 1.44 -35.32 10.19
N ARG A 389 0.76 -35.99 9.25
CA ARG A 389 1.00 -35.78 7.81
C ARG A 389 0.69 -34.34 7.40
N MET A 390 -0.37 -33.73 7.92
CA MET A 390 -0.73 -32.34 7.67
C MET A 390 0.30 -31.36 8.25
N LEU A 391 0.78 -31.61 9.48
CA LEU A 391 1.85 -30.82 10.10
C LEU A 391 3.15 -30.90 9.28
N ALA A 392 3.54 -32.10 8.85
CA ALA A 392 4.73 -32.31 8.02
C ALA A 392 4.62 -31.63 6.65
N ASP A 393 3.48 -31.78 5.97
CA ASP A 393 3.25 -31.12 4.69
C ASP A 393 3.19 -29.59 4.84
N GLY A 394 2.57 -29.06 5.90
CA GLY A 394 2.54 -27.63 6.20
C GLY A 394 3.92 -27.05 6.48
N ALA A 395 4.74 -27.74 7.28
CA ALA A 395 6.12 -27.34 7.52
C ALA A 395 6.97 -27.42 6.24
N ALA A 396 6.78 -28.46 5.42
CA ALA A 396 7.44 -28.58 4.12
C ALA A 396 7.04 -27.44 3.16
N GLU A 397 5.75 -27.09 3.08
CA GLU A 397 5.28 -25.97 2.27
C GLU A 397 5.85 -24.63 2.74
N ALA A 398 5.98 -24.43 4.05
CA ALA A 398 6.63 -23.25 4.59
C ALA A 398 8.10 -23.15 4.17
N LEU A 399 8.86 -24.25 4.27
CA LEU A 399 10.25 -24.29 3.83
C LEU A 399 10.40 -24.14 2.31
N ILE A 400 9.44 -24.63 1.50
CA ILE A 400 9.40 -24.35 0.06
C ILE A 400 9.24 -22.85 -0.20
N GLY A 401 8.35 -22.19 0.55
CA GLY A 401 8.18 -20.73 0.49
C GLY A 401 9.45 -19.97 0.87
N ILE A 402 10.14 -20.40 1.92
CA ILE A 402 11.42 -19.84 2.36
C ILE A 402 12.50 -20.06 1.32
N THR A 403 12.57 -21.25 0.71
CA THR A 403 13.55 -21.55 -0.36
C THR A 403 13.41 -20.60 -1.55
N ARG A 404 12.18 -20.26 -1.95
CA ARG A 404 11.93 -19.24 -3.00
C ARG A 404 12.41 -17.85 -2.59
N THR A 405 12.33 -17.52 -1.31
CA THR A 405 12.82 -16.24 -0.78
C THR A 405 14.34 -16.20 -0.79
N LEU A 406 14.99 -17.28 -0.36
CA LEU A 406 16.44 -17.46 -0.42
C LEU A 406 16.95 -17.42 -1.87
N ASP A 407 16.22 -18.01 -2.83
CA ASP A 407 16.51 -17.87 -4.25
C ASP A 407 16.51 -16.39 -4.67
N GLY A 408 15.52 -15.63 -4.22
CA GLY A 408 15.47 -14.18 -4.40
C GLY A 408 16.71 -13.47 -3.84
N ILE A 409 17.12 -13.78 -2.61
CA ILE A 409 18.32 -13.19 -1.97
C ILE A 409 19.57 -13.56 -2.77
N THR A 410 19.77 -14.83 -3.13
CA THR A 410 20.94 -15.24 -3.94
C THR A 410 20.99 -14.57 -5.31
N MET A 411 19.83 -14.22 -5.87
CA MET A 411 19.75 -13.46 -7.13
C MET A 411 20.03 -11.97 -6.93
N ILE A 412 19.61 -11.42 -5.79
CA ILE A 412 19.93 -10.05 -5.38
C ILE A 412 21.40 -9.95 -5.02
N VAL A 413 22.07 -10.95 -4.48
CA VAL A 413 23.49 -10.81 -4.09
C VAL A 413 24.44 -11.38 -5.16
N GLY A 414 24.01 -12.38 -5.95
CA GLY A 414 24.84 -13.05 -6.95
C GLY A 414 24.37 -12.90 -8.41
N ARG A 415 25.32 -12.96 -9.36
CA ARG A 415 25.04 -12.97 -10.82
C ARG A 415 24.61 -14.34 -11.35
N ARG A 416 23.85 -15.16 -10.59
CA ARG A 416 23.35 -16.44 -11.14
C ARG A 416 22.24 -16.19 -12.18
N ARG A 417 22.33 -16.88 -13.32
CA ARG A 417 21.23 -17.03 -14.28
C ARG A 417 20.27 -18.10 -13.74
N CYS A 418 18.97 -17.83 -13.75
CA CYS A 418 17.98 -18.86 -13.50
C CYS A 418 17.57 -19.47 -14.85
N GLU A 419 17.65 -20.80 -14.96
CA GLU A 419 17.33 -21.53 -16.19
C GLU A 419 15.81 -21.72 -16.39
N ARG A 420 14.97 -21.37 -15.40
CA ARG A 420 13.53 -21.67 -15.46
C ARG A 420 12.66 -20.42 -15.60
N LYS A 421 12.13 -20.19 -16.80
CA LYS A 421 11.09 -19.18 -17.07
C LYS A 421 9.85 -19.48 -16.21
N ALA A 422 9.64 -18.72 -15.13
CA ALA A 422 8.40 -18.80 -14.36
C ALA A 422 7.22 -18.26 -15.21
N ARG A 423 6.17 -19.08 -15.40
CA ARG A 423 4.91 -18.62 -16.01
C ARG A 423 4.17 -17.71 -15.03
N MET A 424 3.83 -16.52 -15.49
CA MET A 424 3.14 -15.50 -14.71
C MET A 424 1.67 -15.87 -14.51
N ALA A 425 1.16 -15.74 -13.29
CA ALA A 425 -0.25 -15.44 -13.08
C ALA A 425 -0.39 -13.92 -13.16
N GLN A 426 -1.21 -13.41 -14.09
CA GLN A 426 -1.56 -11.99 -14.13
C GLN A 426 -2.07 -11.56 -12.75
N LEU A 427 -1.59 -10.43 -12.22
CA LEU A 427 -2.11 -9.86 -10.98
C LEU A 427 -3.54 -9.41 -11.26
N PRO A 428 -4.56 -10.07 -10.68
CA PRO A 428 -5.93 -9.72 -10.96
C PRO A 428 -6.27 -8.41 -10.26
N ILE A 429 -7.10 -7.59 -10.91
CA ILE A 429 -7.57 -6.33 -10.34
C ILE A 429 -8.46 -6.64 -9.13
N PRO A 430 -8.15 -6.12 -7.93
CA PRO A 430 -8.84 -6.50 -6.70
C PRO A 430 -10.33 -6.13 -6.66
N ASP A 431 -10.64 -4.89 -7.09
CA ASP A 431 -11.97 -4.29 -7.14
C ASP A 431 -11.95 -3.06 -8.06
N TYR A 432 -12.92 -2.96 -8.98
CA TYR A 432 -13.05 -1.82 -9.90
C TYR A 432 -13.87 -0.66 -9.32
N LEU A 433 -14.66 -0.90 -8.27
CA LEU A 433 -15.57 0.11 -7.73
C LEU A 433 -14.86 1.39 -7.26
N PRO A 434 -13.74 1.32 -6.49
CA PRO A 434 -13.03 2.53 -6.08
C PRO A 434 -12.51 3.35 -7.28
N ALA A 435 -12.09 2.67 -8.34
CA ALA A 435 -11.61 3.32 -9.56
C ALA A 435 -12.75 4.04 -10.30
N LEU A 436 -13.93 3.41 -10.39
CA LEU A 436 -15.10 4.03 -11.02
C LEU A 436 -15.59 5.27 -10.24
N ILE A 437 -15.73 5.16 -8.91
CA ILE A 437 -16.12 6.29 -8.06
C ILE A 437 -15.12 7.45 -8.22
N ASN A 438 -13.83 7.14 -8.26
CA ASN A 438 -12.80 8.16 -8.43
C ASN A 438 -12.85 8.81 -9.82
N ALA A 439 -13.08 8.03 -10.88
CA ALA A 439 -13.23 8.53 -12.25
C ALA A 439 -14.40 9.50 -12.38
N VAL A 440 -15.57 9.13 -11.83
CA VAL A 440 -16.76 10.00 -11.81
C VAL A 440 -16.49 11.27 -11.00
N ARG A 441 -15.81 11.16 -9.85
CA ARG A 441 -15.42 12.34 -9.06
C ARG A 441 -14.53 13.29 -9.86
N ILE A 442 -13.52 12.76 -10.55
CA ILE A 442 -12.59 13.56 -11.36
C ILE A 442 -13.34 14.23 -12.50
N PHE A 443 -14.15 13.48 -13.25
CA PHE A 443 -14.98 14.00 -14.33
C PHE A 443 -15.87 15.17 -13.85
N ALA A 444 -16.65 14.93 -12.79
CA ALA A 444 -17.55 15.95 -12.23
C ALA A 444 -16.78 17.19 -11.72
N THR A 445 -15.61 16.99 -11.10
CA THR A 445 -14.78 18.12 -10.62
C THR A 445 -14.31 18.97 -11.79
N ILE A 446 -13.77 18.35 -12.84
CA ILE A 446 -13.25 19.07 -14.02
C ILE A 446 -14.40 19.84 -14.70
N CYS A 447 -15.53 19.19 -14.99
CA CYS A 447 -16.67 19.83 -15.63
C CYS A 447 -17.25 20.99 -14.80
N CYS A 448 -17.29 20.87 -13.47
CA CYS A 448 -17.75 21.97 -12.60
C CYS A 448 -16.82 23.18 -12.65
N VAL A 449 -15.49 22.96 -12.69
CA VAL A 449 -14.52 24.06 -12.78
C VAL A 449 -14.53 24.68 -14.18
N GLU A 450 -14.67 23.87 -15.23
CA GLU A 450 -14.85 24.34 -16.61
C GLU A 450 -16.11 25.19 -16.75
N LEU A 451 -17.25 24.72 -16.23
CA LEU A 451 -18.50 25.47 -16.26
C LEU A 451 -18.39 26.79 -15.49
N PHE A 452 -17.77 26.76 -14.30
CA PHE A 452 -17.50 27.97 -13.53
C PHE A 452 -16.66 28.97 -14.33
N TRP A 453 -15.60 28.51 -15.00
CA TRP A 453 -14.77 29.37 -15.83
C TRP A 453 -15.52 29.95 -17.02
N ILE A 454 -16.33 29.15 -17.73
CA ILE A 454 -17.15 29.62 -18.85
C ILE A 454 -18.12 30.72 -18.41
N ILE A 455 -18.78 30.54 -17.27
CA ILE A 455 -19.77 31.52 -16.76
C ILE A 455 -19.10 32.81 -16.28
N THR A 456 -17.97 32.69 -15.58
CA THR A 456 -17.31 33.84 -14.96
C THR A 456 -16.36 34.58 -15.89
N ALA A 457 -15.99 33.97 -17.02
CA ALA A 457 -14.92 34.43 -17.90
C ALA A 457 -13.63 34.76 -17.13
N TRP A 458 -13.36 34.03 -16.04
CA TRP A 458 -12.24 34.33 -15.15
C TRP A 458 -10.90 34.24 -15.91
N PRO A 459 -10.03 35.29 -15.91
CA PRO A 459 -8.84 35.28 -16.76
C PRO A 459 -7.86 34.13 -16.48
N SER A 460 -7.79 33.67 -15.23
CA SER A 460 -6.97 32.52 -14.82
C SER A 460 -7.78 31.23 -14.65
N GLY A 461 -8.97 31.12 -15.24
CA GLY A 461 -9.80 29.92 -15.09
C GLY A 461 -9.20 28.67 -15.73
N ALA A 462 -8.46 28.79 -16.84
CA ALA A 462 -7.68 27.69 -17.41
C ALA A 462 -6.66 27.13 -16.41
N VAL A 463 -5.96 28.03 -15.70
CA VAL A 463 -5.05 27.68 -14.60
C VAL A 463 -5.82 26.94 -13.50
N ALA A 464 -7.00 27.41 -13.10
CA ALA A 464 -7.82 26.73 -12.09
C ALA A 464 -8.23 25.30 -12.52
N ILE A 465 -8.52 25.06 -13.81
CA ILE A 465 -8.79 23.73 -14.36
C ILE A 465 -7.54 22.83 -14.27
N ALA A 466 -6.37 23.33 -14.69
CA ALA A 466 -5.12 22.58 -14.58
C ALA A 466 -4.82 22.17 -13.14
N TRP A 467 -4.91 23.11 -12.21
CA TRP A 467 -4.55 22.87 -10.82
C TRP A 467 -5.57 22.04 -10.06
N SER A 468 -6.87 22.20 -10.32
CA SER A 468 -7.88 21.28 -9.79
C SER A 468 -7.65 19.85 -10.30
N THR A 469 -7.37 19.69 -11.59
CA THR A 469 -7.10 18.38 -12.22
C THR A 469 -5.84 17.71 -11.66
N ILE A 470 -4.72 18.45 -11.58
CA ILE A 470 -3.47 17.97 -10.96
C ILE A 470 -3.76 17.45 -9.55
N PHE A 471 -4.48 18.23 -8.74
CA PHE A 471 -4.74 17.87 -7.35
C PHE A 471 -5.67 16.66 -7.23
N ILE A 472 -6.80 16.64 -7.93
CA ILE A 472 -7.79 15.56 -7.80
C ILE A 472 -7.20 14.21 -8.26
N ILE A 473 -6.48 14.19 -9.38
CA ILE A 473 -5.88 12.96 -9.92
C ILE A 473 -4.73 12.48 -9.03
N SER A 474 -3.94 13.37 -8.43
CA SER A 474 -2.79 13.01 -7.58
C SER A 474 -3.15 12.18 -6.35
N PHE A 475 -4.42 12.18 -5.91
CA PHE A 475 -4.89 11.39 -4.77
C PHE A 475 -5.54 10.05 -5.16
N SER A 476 -5.64 9.75 -6.46
CA SER A 476 -6.25 8.52 -7.01
C SER A 476 -5.70 7.20 -6.41
N PRO A 477 -4.41 7.06 -6.08
CA PRO A 477 -3.88 5.82 -5.50
C PRO A 477 -4.29 5.58 -4.03
N ASN A 478 -4.57 6.64 -3.26
CA ASN A 478 -4.77 6.59 -1.81
C ASN A 478 -6.11 7.21 -1.39
N VAL A 479 -7.21 6.75 -2.01
CA VAL A 479 -8.53 7.38 -1.87
C VAL A 479 -9.05 7.39 -0.42
N ASP A 480 -8.74 6.37 0.39
CA ASP A 480 -9.25 6.24 1.78
C ASP A 480 -8.80 7.38 2.71
N GLN A 481 -7.61 7.93 2.48
CA GLN A 481 -7.05 9.04 3.25
C GLN A 481 -6.94 10.33 2.44
N ALA A 482 -7.56 10.35 1.25
CA ALA A 482 -7.44 11.46 0.31
C ALA A 482 -7.90 12.77 0.93
N TYR A 483 -9.03 12.81 1.65
CA TYR A 483 -9.52 14.06 2.26
C TYR A 483 -8.56 14.66 3.29
N ALA A 484 -8.04 13.84 4.22
CA ALA A 484 -7.11 14.32 5.24
C ALA A 484 -5.79 14.80 4.62
N THR A 485 -5.28 14.04 3.64
CA THR A 485 -4.04 14.38 2.92
C THR A 485 -4.23 15.62 2.04
N ALA A 486 -5.38 15.74 1.37
CA ALA A 486 -5.75 16.88 0.53
C ALA A 486 -5.83 18.17 1.35
N LYS A 487 -6.43 18.12 2.54
CA LYS A 487 -6.49 19.27 3.45
C LYS A 487 -5.09 19.78 3.82
N ASN A 488 -4.18 18.89 4.21
CA ASN A 488 -2.81 19.29 4.58
C ASN A 488 -2.01 19.78 3.36
N ARG A 489 -2.25 19.19 2.18
CA ARG A 489 -1.61 19.63 0.95
C ARG A 489 -2.12 21.00 0.51
N TRP A 490 -3.42 21.26 0.64
CA TRP A 490 -4.03 22.58 0.37
C TRP A 490 -3.42 23.66 1.27
N LEU A 491 -3.29 23.39 2.58
CA LEU A 491 -2.59 24.30 3.49
C LEU A 491 -1.14 24.56 3.03
N GLY A 492 -0.43 23.52 2.60
CA GLY A 492 0.94 23.67 2.08
C GLY A 492 1.01 24.53 0.81
N VAL A 493 0.04 24.44 -0.09
CA VAL A 493 -0.06 25.30 -1.29
C VAL A 493 -0.29 26.76 -0.89
N THR A 494 -1.18 27.01 0.07
CA THR A 494 -1.43 28.36 0.57
C THR A 494 -0.17 28.97 1.17
N ILE A 495 0.58 28.21 1.98
CA ILE A 495 1.87 28.63 2.52
C ILE A 495 2.88 28.89 1.39
N ALA A 496 2.93 28.01 0.39
CA ALA A 496 3.80 28.17 -0.77
C ALA A 496 3.50 29.46 -1.55
N ALA A 497 2.23 29.84 -1.69
CA ALA A 497 1.82 31.08 -2.34
C ALA A 497 2.29 32.32 -1.59
N VAL A 498 2.20 32.30 -0.25
CA VAL A 498 2.73 33.39 0.59
C VAL A 498 4.25 33.46 0.47
N CYS A 499 4.96 32.33 0.58
CA CYS A 499 6.41 32.29 0.42
C CYS A 499 6.84 32.75 -0.98
N ALA A 500 6.13 32.34 -2.03
CA ALA A 500 6.40 32.75 -3.40
C ALA A 500 6.18 34.25 -3.59
N ALA A 501 5.14 34.84 -3.01
CA ALA A 501 4.91 36.28 -3.04
C ALA A 501 6.06 37.05 -2.39
N VAL A 502 6.50 36.61 -1.20
CA VAL A 502 7.63 37.23 -0.49
C VAL A 502 8.91 37.13 -1.31
N ILE A 503 9.26 35.95 -1.81
CA ILE A 503 10.47 35.77 -2.62
C ILE A 503 10.37 36.61 -3.90
N LYS A 504 9.25 36.53 -4.62
CA LYS A 504 9.06 37.20 -5.91
C LYS A 504 9.08 38.72 -5.81
N PHE A 505 8.45 39.32 -4.79
CA PHE A 505 8.31 40.79 -4.72
C PHE A 505 9.28 41.48 -3.76
N ALA A 506 9.75 40.79 -2.71
CA ALA A 506 10.66 41.40 -1.74
C ALA A 506 12.14 41.05 -1.98
N VAL A 507 12.44 39.88 -2.57
CA VAL A 507 13.82 39.39 -2.70
C VAL A 507 14.33 39.48 -4.14
N LEU A 508 13.57 38.97 -5.11
CA LEU A 508 14.03 38.90 -6.50
C LEU A 508 14.31 40.25 -7.18
N PRO A 509 13.58 41.35 -6.91
CA PRO A 509 13.92 42.65 -7.51
C PRO A 509 15.33 43.15 -7.16
N GLY A 510 15.90 42.71 -6.03
CA GLY A 510 17.28 43.02 -5.63
C GLY A 510 18.31 41.99 -6.10
N CYS A 511 17.91 40.98 -6.88
CA CYS A 511 18.77 39.90 -7.33
C CYS A 511 18.93 39.92 -8.87
N GLU A 512 20.05 40.43 -9.36
CA GLU A 512 20.32 40.49 -10.81
C GLU A 512 21.07 39.26 -11.35
N THR A 513 21.55 38.39 -10.46
CA THR A 513 22.41 37.25 -10.82
C THR A 513 21.73 35.91 -10.55
N PHE A 514 22.07 34.90 -11.36
CA PHE A 514 21.57 33.54 -11.18
C PHE A 514 21.91 32.96 -9.78
N PRO A 515 23.12 33.13 -9.21
CA PRO A 515 23.39 32.73 -7.82
C PRO A 515 22.44 33.38 -6.80
N GLY A 516 22.07 34.65 -6.99
CA GLY A 516 21.08 35.33 -6.15
C GLY A 516 19.72 34.64 -6.19
N LEU A 517 19.22 34.33 -7.40
CA LEU A 517 18.00 33.54 -7.59
C LEU A 517 18.10 32.15 -6.93
N ALA A 518 19.22 31.46 -7.10
CA ALA A 518 19.44 30.14 -6.53
C ALA A 518 19.39 30.17 -4.99
N ILE A 519 20.04 31.16 -4.36
CA ILE A 519 19.98 31.36 -2.91
C ILE A 519 18.55 31.66 -2.45
N ALA A 520 17.85 32.58 -3.13
CA ALA A 520 16.48 32.96 -2.79
C ALA A 520 15.51 31.77 -2.83
N ILE A 521 15.60 30.93 -3.87
CA ILE A 521 14.82 29.69 -3.97
C ILE A 521 15.23 28.70 -2.86
N GLY A 522 16.53 28.60 -2.55
CA GLY A 522 17.08 27.70 -1.54
C GLY A 522 16.54 27.94 -0.13
N VAL A 523 16.28 29.20 0.24
CA VAL A 523 15.70 29.59 1.55
C VAL A 523 14.39 28.85 1.82
N VAL A 524 13.57 28.58 0.80
CA VAL A 524 12.30 27.88 0.95
C VAL A 524 12.41 26.40 0.59
N LEU A 525 13.09 26.08 -0.51
CA LEU A 525 13.08 24.73 -1.08
C LEU A 525 13.85 23.72 -0.21
N ILE A 526 14.99 24.11 0.38
CA ILE A 526 15.80 23.24 1.23
C ILE A 526 15.02 22.80 2.49
N PRO A 527 14.50 23.72 3.33
CA PRO A 527 13.75 23.31 4.52
C PRO A 527 12.44 22.60 4.16
N ALA A 528 11.73 23.02 3.11
CA ALA A 528 10.50 22.34 2.69
C ALA A 528 10.77 20.89 2.28
N ALA A 529 11.80 20.64 1.48
CA ALA A 529 12.17 19.29 1.07
C ALA A 529 12.70 18.45 2.25
N ALA A 530 13.53 19.01 3.13
CA ALA A 530 14.04 18.32 4.31
C ALA A 530 12.90 17.92 5.28
N LEU A 531 11.95 18.83 5.52
CA LEU A 531 10.78 18.56 6.36
C LEU A 531 9.80 17.58 5.71
N SER A 532 9.73 17.52 4.38
CA SER A 532 8.90 16.54 3.68
C SER A 532 9.36 15.09 3.88
N ALA A 533 10.63 14.88 4.22
CA ALA A 533 11.18 13.57 4.57
C ALA A 533 10.87 13.15 6.01
N LEU A 534 10.38 14.07 6.87
CA LEU A 534 9.97 13.76 8.22
C LEU A 534 8.57 13.11 8.25
N PRO A 535 8.28 12.27 9.26
CA PRO A 535 6.95 11.70 9.45
C PRO A 535 5.90 12.74 9.88
N TRP A 536 6.33 13.95 10.27
CA TRP A 536 5.45 15.02 10.71
C TRP A 536 5.02 15.90 9.52
N GLN A 537 3.74 15.82 9.14
CA GLN A 537 3.13 16.61 8.06
C GLN A 537 3.80 16.51 6.66
N PRO A 538 4.19 15.30 6.17
CA PRO A 538 4.89 15.17 4.89
C PRO A 538 4.07 15.69 3.69
N ALA A 539 2.74 15.60 3.76
CA ALA A 539 1.84 16.08 2.71
C ALA A 539 1.88 17.61 2.53
N MET A 540 2.05 18.36 3.62
CA MET A 540 2.10 19.82 3.63
C MET A 540 3.44 20.31 3.10
N PHE A 541 4.55 19.85 3.68
CA PHE A 541 5.90 20.24 3.26
C PHE A 541 6.23 19.76 1.85
N GLY A 542 5.78 18.56 1.48
CA GLY A 542 5.89 18.09 0.09
C GLY A 542 5.10 18.96 -0.89
N ALA A 543 3.99 19.58 -0.46
CA ALA A 543 3.27 20.56 -1.28
C ALA A 543 4.09 21.84 -1.47
N ILE A 544 4.68 22.36 -0.38
CA ILE A 544 5.51 23.56 -0.43
C ILE A 544 6.68 23.33 -1.39
N ALA A 545 7.41 22.22 -1.24
CA ALA A 545 8.54 21.89 -2.10
C ALA A 545 8.15 21.69 -3.58
N SER A 546 6.95 21.15 -3.84
CA SER A 546 6.49 20.88 -5.21
C SER A 546 5.94 22.12 -5.92
N TRP A 547 5.31 23.03 -5.19
CA TRP A 547 4.46 24.07 -5.78
C TRP A 547 4.97 25.49 -5.58
N PHE A 548 6.00 25.69 -4.77
CA PHE A 548 6.67 26.98 -4.65
C PHE A 548 7.22 27.48 -6.00
N LEU A 549 7.91 26.63 -6.78
CA LEU A 549 8.54 27.03 -8.04
C LEU A 549 7.55 27.51 -9.13
N PRO A 550 6.43 26.81 -9.39
CA PRO A 550 5.39 27.31 -10.30
C PRO A 550 4.77 28.65 -9.87
N LEU A 551 4.69 28.91 -8.57
CA LEU A 551 4.14 30.17 -8.04
C LEU A 551 5.12 31.34 -8.21
N VAL A 552 6.43 31.10 -8.03
CA VAL A 552 7.44 32.13 -8.33
C VAL A 552 7.43 32.47 -9.83
N ASN A 553 7.17 31.48 -10.68
CA ASN A 553 7.15 31.60 -12.14
C ASN A 553 8.45 32.24 -12.69
N SER A 554 9.58 31.56 -12.44
CA SER A 554 10.89 32.00 -12.93
C SER A 554 11.03 31.70 -14.43
N GLU A 555 10.86 32.74 -15.24
CA GLU A 555 11.06 32.76 -16.69
C GLU A 555 12.36 33.51 -17.03
N ASN A 556 12.83 33.45 -18.29
CA ASN A 556 14.06 34.16 -18.72
C ASN A 556 13.98 35.67 -18.45
N VAL A 557 12.80 36.24 -18.66
CA VAL A 557 12.47 37.61 -18.25
C VAL A 557 11.46 37.51 -17.12
N ILE A 558 11.89 37.83 -15.90
CA ILE A 558 11.01 37.76 -14.74
C ILE A 558 10.00 38.91 -14.80
N SER A 559 8.72 38.58 -15.00
CA SER A 559 7.63 39.54 -14.88
C SER A 559 7.21 39.73 -13.41
N TYR A 560 7.14 41.00 -12.98
CA TYR A 560 6.71 41.42 -11.64
C TYR A 560 5.26 41.94 -11.62
N ASP A 561 4.41 41.47 -12.54
CA ASP A 561 2.98 41.78 -12.52
C ASP A 561 2.30 41.16 -11.28
N SER A 562 1.91 42.03 -10.35
CA SER A 562 1.25 41.64 -9.11
C SER A 562 -0.18 41.14 -9.33
N VAL A 563 -0.92 41.73 -10.27
CA VAL A 563 -2.31 41.35 -10.57
C VAL A 563 -2.33 39.94 -11.13
N GLN A 564 -1.50 39.67 -12.14
CA GLN A 564 -1.42 38.34 -12.74
C GLN A 564 -0.90 37.28 -11.76
N PHE A 565 0.06 37.64 -10.89
CA PHE A 565 0.53 36.76 -9.83
C PHE A 565 -0.60 36.38 -8.87
N TYR A 566 -1.32 37.36 -8.29
CA TYR A 566 -2.37 37.07 -7.33
C TYR A 566 -3.53 36.30 -7.95
N ASN A 567 -3.85 36.58 -9.22
CA ASN A 567 -4.89 35.85 -9.95
C ASN A 567 -4.50 34.38 -10.17
N SER A 568 -3.26 34.13 -10.58
CA SER A 568 -2.73 32.77 -10.78
C SER A 568 -2.59 32.03 -9.46
N ALA A 569 -2.09 32.69 -8.41
CA ALA A 569 -1.99 32.13 -7.07
C ALA A 569 -3.37 31.75 -6.51
N LEU A 570 -4.38 32.60 -6.71
CA LEU A 570 -5.76 32.32 -6.34
C LEU A 570 -6.30 31.11 -7.13
N ALA A 571 -6.06 31.03 -8.44
CA ALA A 571 -6.44 29.87 -9.26
C ALA A 571 -5.83 28.56 -8.77
N ILE A 572 -4.56 28.58 -8.35
CA ILE A 572 -3.86 27.41 -7.80
C ILE A 572 -4.46 27.00 -6.44
N VAL A 573 -4.65 27.96 -5.53
CA VAL A 573 -5.21 27.70 -4.19
C VAL A 573 -6.67 27.24 -4.27
N VAL A 574 -7.48 27.86 -5.12
CA VAL A 574 -8.87 27.47 -5.38
C VAL A 574 -8.92 26.10 -6.03
N GLY A 575 -8.09 25.81 -7.04
CA GLY A 575 -8.02 24.50 -7.68
C GLY A 575 -7.73 23.38 -6.66
N ALA A 576 -6.73 23.58 -5.79
CA ALA A 576 -6.43 22.66 -4.70
C ALA A 576 -7.57 22.53 -3.66
N GLY A 577 -8.26 23.64 -3.37
CA GLY A 577 -9.42 23.69 -2.49
C GLY A 577 -10.63 22.93 -3.04
N VAL A 578 -10.97 23.15 -4.31
CA VAL A 578 -12.05 22.45 -5.03
C VAL A 578 -11.80 20.96 -5.05
N SER A 579 -10.58 20.51 -5.32
CA SER A 579 -10.25 19.08 -5.28
C SER A 579 -10.42 18.49 -3.87
N THR A 580 -10.07 19.25 -2.83
CA THR A 580 -10.32 18.85 -1.42
C THR A 580 -11.81 18.78 -1.12
N LEU A 581 -12.60 19.75 -1.62
CA LEU A 581 -14.06 19.77 -1.50
C LEU A 581 -14.71 18.61 -2.24
N ALA A 582 -14.22 18.24 -3.43
CA ALA A 582 -14.72 17.11 -4.20
C ALA A 582 -14.58 15.77 -3.43
N PHE A 583 -13.48 15.56 -2.69
CA PHE A 583 -13.34 14.40 -1.80
C PHE A 583 -14.29 14.44 -0.59
N ARG A 584 -14.78 15.63 -0.22
CA ARG A 584 -15.78 15.78 0.84
C ARG A 584 -17.20 15.55 0.33
N LEU A 585 -17.54 16.09 -0.84
CA LEU A 585 -18.87 15.99 -1.46
C LEU A 585 -19.13 14.58 -1.99
N MET A 586 -18.14 13.98 -2.64
CA MET A 586 -18.20 12.60 -3.12
C MET A 586 -17.17 11.78 -2.34
N PRO A 587 -17.43 11.37 -1.09
CA PRO A 587 -16.46 10.62 -0.30
C PRO A 587 -16.13 9.25 -0.93
N PRO A 588 -14.94 8.69 -0.67
CA PRO A 588 -14.68 7.29 -1.00
C PRO A 588 -15.69 6.37 -0.32
N ALA A 589 -15.89 5.19 -0.90
CA ALA A 589 -16.68 4.13 -0.26
C ALA A 589 -16.14 3.85 1.15
N SER A 590 -17.04 3.74 2.13
CA SER A 590 -16.65 3.60 3.53
C SER A 590 -15.73 2.39 3.75
N PRO A 591 -14.74 2.47 4.66
CA PRO A 591 -13.84 1.35 4.95
C PRO A 591 -14.58 0.06 5.31
N ALA A 592 -15.70 0.16 6.03
CA ALA A 592 -16.55 -0.97 6.38
C ALA A 592 -17.20 -1.62 5.14
N PHE A 593 -17.78 -0.82 4.25
CA PHE A 593 -18.37 -1.30 3.00
C PHE A 593 -17.31 -1.95 2.09
N ARG A 594 -16.15 -1.30 1.94
CA ARG A 594 -15.03 -1.86 1.15
C ARG A 594 -14.54 -3.18 1.71
N ALA A 595 -14.38 -3.28 3.03
CA ALA A 595 -13.98 -4.53 3.68
C ALA A 595 -15.01 -5.65 3.44
N ALA A 596 -16.32 -5.36 3.60
CA ALA A 596 -17.40 -6.31 3.32
C ALA A 596 -17.43 -6.75 1.84
N ARG A 597 -17.25 -5.81 0.91
CA ARG A 597 -17.22 -6.07 -0.53
C ARG A 597 -16.03 -6.95 -0.93
N LEU A 598 -14.82 -6.66 -0.45
CA LEU A 598 -13.63 -7.48 -0.74
C LEU A 598 -13.75 -8.89 -0.18
N LEU A 599 -14.37 -9.04 1.00
CA LEU A 599 -14.70 -10.33 1.59
C LEU A 599 -15.70 -11.10 0.72
N ALA A 600 -16.80 -10.46 0.30
CA ALA A 600 -17.80 -11.08 -0.55
C ALA A 600 -17.27 -11.46 -1.94
N LEU A 601 -16.43 -10.63 -2.56
CA LEU A 601 -15.76 -10.98 -3.83
C LEU A 601 -14.86 -12.21 -3.67
N THR A 602 -14.15 -12.32 -2.54
CA THR A 602 -13.30 -13.47 -2.23
C THR A 602 -14.13 -14.73 -1.99
N LEU A 603 -15.24 -14.62 -1.26
CA LEU A 603 -16.17 -15.72 -1.05
C LEU A 603 -16.83 -16.16 -2.37
N ARG A 604 -17.21 -15.22 -3.24
CA ARG A 604 -17.76 -15.50 -4.57
C ARG A 604 -16.76 -16.28 -5.43
N ASP A 605 -15.49 -15.87 -5.44
CA ASP A 605 -14.46 -16.58 -6.19
C ASP A 605 -14.19 -17.97 -5.60
N LEU A 606 -14.20 -18.11 -4.28
CA LEU A 606 -14.10 -19.42 -3.61
C LEU A 606 -15.24 -20.36 -4.03
N ARG A 607 -16.48 -19.87 -4.02
CA ARG A 607 -17.68 -20.64 -4.44
C ARG A 607 -17.66 -20.99 -5.94
N LYS A 608 -17.11 -20.12 -6.79
CA LYS A 608 -16.88 -20.46 -8.21
C LYS A 608 -15.86 -21.59 -8.33
N MET A 609 -14.79 -21.57 -7.53
CA MET A 609 -13.81 -22.66 -7.55
C MET A 609 -14.38 -23.99 -7.07
N THR A 610 -15.48 -24.04 -6.32
CA THR A 610 -16.12 -25.31 -5.94
C THR A 610 -17.10 -25.85 -6.99
N THR A 611 -17.41 -25.09 -8.05
CA THR A 611 -18.35 -25.49 -9.12
C THR A 611 -17.68 -25.79 -10.45
N THR A 612 -16.77 -24.95 -10.91
CA THR A 612 -16.11 -25.15 -12.19
C THR A 612 -15.03 -26.23 -12.08
N GLY A 613 -15.05 -27.23 -12.98
CA GLY A 613 -14.00 -28.26 -13.09
C GLY A 613 -12.64 -27.72 -13.52
N THR A 614 -12.53 -26.43 -13.87
CA THR A 614 -11.26 -25.76 -14.11
C THR A 614 -10.48 -25.60 -12.80
N ILE A 615 -9.41 -26.39 -12.66
CA ILE A 615 -8.47 -26.29 -11.55
C ILE A 615 -7.69 -24.97 -11.71
N ARG A 616 -8.13 -23.91 -11.02
CA ARG A 616 -7.33 -22.69 -10.86
C ARG A 616 -6.00 -23.07 -10.21
N THR A 617 -4.89 -22.57 -10.73
CA THR A 617 -3.59 -22.81 -10.09
C THR A 617 -3.58 -22.15 -8.71
N ARG A 618 -2.99 -22.83 -7.72
CA ARG A 618 -2.84 -22.29 -6.35
C ARG A 618 -2.23 -20.88 -6.38
N ILE A 619 -1.22 -20.67 -7.22
CA ILE A 619 -0.57 -19.36 -7.40
C ILE A 619 -1.57 -18.29 -7.88
N ALA A 620 -2.46 -18.61 -8.82
CA ALA A 620 -3.47 -17.66 -9.31
C ALA A 620 -4.54 -17.35 -8.25
N TRP A 621 -4.88 -18.29 -7.37
CA TRP A 621 -5.78 -18.04 -6.24
C TRP A 621 -5.12 -17.15 -5.19
N GLU A 622 -3.93 -17.56 -4.74
CA GLU A 622 -3.16 -16.86 -3.71
C GLU A 622 -2.87 -15.43 -4.14
N SER A 623 -2.38 -15.21 -5.37
CA SER A 623 -2.15 -13.87 -5.91
C SER A 623 -3.39 -12.99 -5.93
N ALA A 624 -4.59 -13.56 -6.17
CA ALA A 624 -5.83 -12.80 -6.17
C ALA A 624 -6.22 -12.33 -4.76
N VAL A 625 -6.14 -13.23 -3.78
CA VAL A 625 -6.45 -12.89 -2.39
C VAL A 625 -5.41 -11.94 -1.82
N TYR A 626 -4.12 -12.09 -2.16
CA TYR A 626 -3.08 -11.14 -1.77
C TYR A 626 -3.27 -9.77 -2.41
N ALA A 627 -3.68 -9.71 -3.68
CA ALA A 627 -4.01 -8.45 -4.33
C ALA A 627 -5.13 -7.72 -3.56
N ARG A 628 -6.16 -8.45 -3.07
CA ARG A 628 -7.21 -7.89 -2.21
C ARG A 628 -6.73 -7.52 -0.81
N LEU A 629 -5.85 -8.32 -0.22
CA LEU A 629 -5.27 -8.06 1.09
C LEU A 629 -4.43 -6.77 1.10
N SER A 630 -3.69 -6.51 0.02
CA SER A 630 -2.87 -5.30 -0.11
C SER A 630 -3.68 -4.01 -0.24
N VAL A 631 -4.93 -4.07 -0.75
CA VAL A 631 -5.84 -2.92 -0.84
C VAL A 631 -6.89 -2.90 0.28
N PHE A 632 -6.75 -3.79 1.26
CA PHE A 632 -7.72 -3.92 2.34
C PHE A 632 -7.62 -2.72 3.28
N PRO A 633 -8.74 -2.08 3.67
CA PRO A 633 -8.70 -0.85 4.44
C PRO A 633 -7.92 -0.99 5.76
N GLN A 634 -7.11 0.02 6.10
CA GLN A 634 -6.32 0.02 7.33
C GLN A 634 -7.18 0.21 8.59
N GLN A 635 -8.33 0.89 8.49
CA GLN A 635 -9.27 1.02 9.60
C GLN A 635 -10.16 -0.24 9.78
N ALA A 636 -10.07 -1.23 8.90
CA ALA A 636 -10.86 -2.45 9.03
C ALA A 636 -10.45 -3.26 10.28
N ASP A 637 -11.46 -3.90 10.87
CA ASP A 637 -11.27 -4.68 12.08
C ASP A 637 -10.30 -5.86 11.85
N SER A 638 -9.58 -6.23 12.92
CA SER A 638 -8.69 -7.39 12.95
C SER A 638 -9.39 -8.68 12.53
N LEU A 639 -10.68 -8.83 12.87
CA LEU A 639 -11.50 -9.98 12.48
C LEU A 639 -11.79 -10.02 10.98
N GLN A 640 -12.01 -8.87 10.33
CA GLN A 640 -12.27 -8.83 8.90
C GLN A 640 -11.04 -9.22 8.08
N ARG A 641 -9.85 -8.78 8.50
CA ARG A 641 -8.59 -9.23 7.89
C ARG A 641 -8.35 -10.72 8.09
N SER A 642 -8.71 -11.24 9.27
CA SER A 642 -8.55 -12.67 9.55
C SER A 642 -9.39 -13.50 8.59
N ARG A 643 -10.63 -13.09 8.28
CA ARG A 643 -11.55 -13.77 7.33
C ARG A 643 -11.02 -13.87 5.90
N LEU A 644 -10.32 -12.86 5.37
CA LEU A 644 -9.66 -12.97 4.06
C LEU A 644 -8.57 -14.05 4.06
N LEU A 645 -7.80 -14.10 5.14
CA LEU A 645 -6.75 -15.11 5.31
C LEU A 645 -7.34 -16.51 5.57
N VAL A 646 -8.53 -16.61 6.20
CA VAL A 646 -9.30 -17.87 6.29
C VAL A 646 -9.67 -18.34 4.88
N ALA A 647 -10.26 -17.45 4.08
CA ALA A 647 -10.67 -17.78 2.71
C ALA A 647 -9.48 -18.23 1.86
N LEU A 648 -8.33 -17.56 1.99
CA LEU A 648 -7.07 -17.95 1.38
C LEU A 648 -6.72 -19.41 1.70
N SER A 649 -6.66 -19.75 3.00
CA SER A 649 -6.34 -21.09 3.48
C SER A 649 -7.30 -22.14 2.93
N VAL A 650 -8.61 -21.93 3.07
CA VAL A 650 -9.63 -22.87 2.57
C VAL A 650 -9.53 -23.06 1.06
N GLY A 651 -9.37 -21.98 0.28
CA GLY A 651 -9.23 -22.08 -1.17
C GLY A 651 -7.96 -22.82 -1.59
N SER A 652 -6.84 -22.63 -0.89
CA SER A 652 -5.59 -23.37 -1.16
C SER A 652 -5.75 -24.88 -0.89
N GLU A 653 -6.42 -25.25 0.21
CA GLU A 653 -6.70 -26.65 0.54
C GLU A 653 -7.71 -27.29 -0.41
N VAL A 654 -8.74 -26.55 -0.87
CA VAL A 654 -9.68 -27.04 -1.90
C VAL A 654 -8.93 -27.37 -3.21
N ILE A 655 -8.03 -26.49 -3.65
CA ILE A 655 -7.21 -26.73 -4.86
C ILE A 655 -6.25 -27.91 -4.66
N ARG A 656 -5.73 -28.10 -3.45
CA ARG A 656 -4.85 -29.23 -3.10
C ARG A 656 -5.63 -30.54 -3.09
N LEU A 657 -6.78 -30.57 -2.42
CA LEU A 657 -7.69 -31.70 -2.33
C LEU A 657 -8.14 -32.15 -3.73
N ARG A 658 -8.57 -31.23 -4.60
CA ARG A 658 -8.96 -31.57 -5.98
C ARG A 658 -7.81 -32.16 -6.82
N ARG A 659 -6.58 -31.68 -6.65
CA ARG A 659 -5.41 -32.25 -7.35
C ARG A 659 -5.07 -33.65 -6.85
N ILE A 660 -5.29 -33.92 -5.57
CA ILE A 660 -5.12 -35.27 -4.99
C ILE A 660 -6.27 -36.17 -5.47
N ALA A 661 -7.51 -35.67 -5.46
CA ALA A 661 -8.71 -36.35 -5.96
C ALA A 661 -8.52 -36.88 -7.38
N HIS A 662 -8.04 -36.03 -8.28
CA HIS A 662 -7.79 -36.39 -9.67
C HIS A 662 -6.76 -37.52 -9.80
N ARG A 663 -5.79 -37.63 -8.87
CA ARG A 663 -4.81 -38.73 -8.86
C ARG A 663 -5.36 -40.01 -8.23
N LEU A 664 -6.38 -39.89 -7.39
CA LEU A 664 -7.06 -41.02 -6.75
C LEU A 664 -8.24 -41.54 -7.58
N GLY A 665 -8.75 -40.77 -8.54
CA GLY A 665 -9.96 -41.10 -9.30
C GLY A 665 -11.26 -40.61 -8.62
N GLU A 666 -11.17 -39.89 -7.50
CA GLU A 666 -12.30 -39.53 -6.63
C GLU A 666 -12.81 -38.09 -6.83
N SER A 667 -12.64 -37.53 -8.03
CA SER A 667 -13.01 -36.14 -8.33
C SER A 667 -14.51 -35.88 -8.13
N ALA A 668 -15.37 -36.81 -8.55
CA ALA A 668 -16.83 -36.65 -8.46
C ALA A 668 -17.33 -36.61 -7.00
N GLN A 669 -16.78 -37.46 -6.12
CA GLN A 669 -17.15 -37.49 -4.70
C GLN A 669 -16.73 -36.21 -3.98
N ILE A 670 -15.53 -35.70 -4.27
CA ILE A 670 -15.04 -34.45 -3.68
C ILE A 670 -15.83 -33.24 -4.15
N ASP A 671 -16.18 -33.18 -5.43
CA ASP A 671 -17.02 -32.11 -5.96
C ASP A 671 -18.44 -32.17 -5.36
N ALA A 672 -18.99 -33.36 -5.14
CA ALA A 672 -20.26 -33.54 -4.44
C ALA A 672 -20.20 -33.11 -2.95
N ALA A 673 -19.07 -33.34 -2.28
CA ALA A 673 -18.84 -32.92 -0.89
C ALA A 673 -18.66 -31.40 -0.75
N LEU A 674 -18.02 -30.74 -1.73
CA LEU A 674 -17.80 -29.28 -1.73
C LEU A 674 -18.99 -28.48 -2.26
N LYS A 675 -19.91 -29.11 -3.00
CA LYS A 675 -21.10 -28.47 -3.59
C LYS A 675 -21.93 -27.61 -2.62
N PRO A 676 -22.18 -28.03 -1.35
CA PRO A 676 -22.96 -27.23 -0.42
C PRO A 676 -22.36 -25.84 -0.10
N LEU A 677 -21.04 -25.64 -0.26
CA LEU A 677 -20.40 -24.34 -0.04
C LEU A 677 -20.89 -23.25 -1.00
N VAL A 678 -21.36 -23.65 -2.19
CA VAL A 678 -21.90 -22.74 -3.21
C VAL A 678 -23.09 -21.95 -2.68
N TRP A 679 -23.93 -22.62 -1.90
CA TRP A 679 -25.13 -22.04 -1.32
C TRP A 679 -24.92 -21.55 0.12
N GLY A 680 -23.67 -21.48 0.60
CA GLY A 680 -23.39 -21.08 1.98
C GLY A 680 -23.95 -22.06 3.01
N ARG A 681 -23.87 -23.37 2.73
CA ARG A 681 -24.23 -24.42 3.69
C ARG A 681 -22.97 -25.11 4.20
N SER A 682 -22.18 -24.39 5.00
CA SER A 682 -20.89 -24.90 5.51
C SER A 682 -21.04 -26.12 6.40
N ALA A 683 -22.11 -26.21 7.19
CA ALA A 683 -22.41 -27.38 8.02
C ALA A 683 -22.64 -28.66 7.19
N LEU A 684 -23.43 -28.59 6.12
CA LEU A 684 -23.67 -29.71 5.21
C LEU A 684 -22.40 -30.08 4.41
N ALA A 685 -21.59 -29.09 4.03
CA ALA A 685 -20.30 -29.36 3.40
C ALA A 685 -19.37 -30.14 4.34
N ARG A 686 -19.33 -29.75 5.63
CA ARG A 686 -18.53 -30.44 6.65
C ARG A 686 -18.97 -31.88 6.84
N GLU A 687 -20.27 -32.12 6.98
CA GLU A 687 -20.84 -33.47 7.12
C GLU A 687 -20.45 -34.37 5.93
N ARG A 688 -20.59 -33.87 4.70
CA ARG A 688 -20.20 -34.63 3.50
C ARG A 688 -18.69 -34.86 3.41
N LEU A 689 -17.89 -33.89 3.84
CA LEU A 689 -16.44 -34.04 3.91
C LEU A 689 -16.03 -35.07 4.98
N GLU A 690 -16.74 -35.14 6.10
CA GLU A 690 -16.54 -36.17 7.14
C GLU A 690 -16.90 -37.58 6.63
N HIS A 691 -18.02 -37.73 5.92
CA HIS A 691 -18.35 -39.00 5.25
C HIS A 691 -17.28 -39.43 4.25
N LEU A 692 -16.75 -38.47 3.48
CA LEU A 692 -15.64 -38.73 2.56
C LEU A 692 -14.35 -39.10 3.30
N ASP A 693 -14.03 -38.45 4.42
CA ASP A 693 -12.88 -38.80 5.27
C ASP A 693 -12.98 -40.26 5.75
N SER A 694 -14.18 -40.68 6.18
CA SER A 694 -14.47 -42.06 6.56
C SER A 694 -14.32 -43.04 5.39
N ALA A 695 -14.89 -42.72 4.21
CA ALA A 695 -14.78 -43.56 3.02
C ALA A 695 -13.33 -43.71 2.53
N LEU A 696 -12.54 -42.64 2.61
CA LEU A 696 -11.11 -42.68 2.28
C LEU A 696 -10.31 -43.53 3.27
N SER A 697 -10.76 -43.64 4.53
CA SER A 697 -10.05 -44.41 5.55
C SER A 697 -10.16 -45.92 5.37
N THR A 698 -11.24 -46.40 4.75
CA THR A 698 -11.51 -47.83 4.48
C THR A 698 -10.86 -48.34 3.19
N LEU A 699 -10.34 -47.44 2.33
CA LEU A 699 -9.69 -47.83 1.10
C LEU A 699 -8.38 -48.61 1.38
N PRO A 700 -8.23 -49.84 0.83
CA PRO A 700 -6.97 -50.58 0.90
C PRO A 700 -5.93 -49.86 0.03
N ALA A 701 -5.07 -49.08 0.69
CA ALA A 701 -4.05 -48.28 0.04
C ALA A 701 -2.67 -48.65 0.60
N ALA A 702 -1.75 -49.06 -0.27
CA ALA A 702 -0.36 -49.34 0.07
C ALA A 702 0.58 -48.27 -0.53
N GLY A 703 1.73 -48.05 0.13
CA GLY A 703 2.79 -47.17 -0.32
C GLY A 703 2.31 -45.76 -0.70
N ARG A 704 2.57 -45.34 -1.94
CA ARG A 704 2.28 -43.98 -2.43
C ARG A 704 0.79 -43.62 -2.41
N LYS A 705 -0.11 -44.60 -2.59
CA LYS A 705 -1.57 -44.38 -2.49
C LYS A 705 -1.98 -44.05 -1.05
N ARG A 706 -1.41 -44.73 -0.05
CA ARG A 706 -1.68 -44.44 1.37
C ARG A 706 -1.30 -43.01 1.74
N THR A 707 -0.13 -42.56 1.28
CA THR A 707 0.30 -41.17 1.48
C THR A 707 -0.64 -40.17 0.82
N LEU A 708 -1.19 -40.46 -0.36
CA LEU A 708 -2.17 -39.60 -1.02
C LEU A 708 -3.50 -39.56 -0.27
N VAL A 709 -3.96 -40.70 0.26
CA VAL A 709 -5.16 -40.79 1.11
C VAL A 709 -4.96 -39.93 2.37
N LEU A 710 -3.89 -40.14 3.13
CA LEU A 710 -3.60 -39.35 4.34
C LEU A 710 -3.53 -37.84 4.07
N ARG A 711 -3.04 -37.45 2.88
CA ARG A 711 -3.01 -36.05 2.44
C ARG A 711 -4.40 -35.49 2.15
N ALA A 712 -5.25 -36.26 1.48
CA ALA A 712 -6.64 -35.88 1.25
C ALA A 712 -7.39 -35.68 2.57
N GLN A 713 -7.23 -36.62 3.51
CA GLN A 713 -7.79 -36.55 4.85
C GLN A 713 -7.29 -35.33 5.64
N GLY A 714 -5.99 -35.00 5.53
CA GLY A 714 -5.45 -33.76 6.10
C GLY A 714 -6.07 -32.49 5.51
N CYS A 715 -6.26 -32.42 4.18
CA CYS A 715 -6.92 -31.28 3.54
C CYS A 715 -8.39 -31.16 4.00
N ILE A 716 -9.10 -32.29 4.10
CA ILE A 716 -10.49 -32.35 4.56
C ILE A 716 -10.59 -31.77 5.98
N ARG A 717 -9.73 -32.21 6.91
CA ARG A 717 -9.71 -31.70 8.29
C ARG A 717 -9.42 -30.20 8.33
N ALA A 718 -8.42 -29.72 7.60
CA ALA A 718 -8.10 -28.29 7.53
C ALA A 718 -9.28 -27.44 7.02
N ILE A 719 -10.02 -27.93 6.02
CA ILE A 719 -11.22 -27.25 5.50
C ILE A 719 -12.33 -27.28 6.56
N SER A 720 -12.64 -28.44 7.13
CA SER A 720 -13.69 -28.62 8.14
C SER A 720 -13.46 -27.75 9.39
N ASP A 721 -12.22 -27.66 9.87
CA ASP A 721 -11.83 -26.85 11.03
C ASP A 721 -12.10 -25.35 10.81
N GLU A 722 -11.74 -24.83 9.63
CA GLU A 722 -11.95 -23.41 9.27
C GLU A 722 -13.43 -23.11 8.99
N LEU A 723 -14.17 -24.05 8.39
CA LEU A 723 -15.62 -23.93 8.20
C LEU A 723 -16.34 -23.87 9.55
N LEU A 724 -15.95 -24.69 10.52
CA LEU A 724 -16.53 -24.68 11.86
C LEU A 724 -16.29 -23.36 12.60
N ARG A 725 -15.03 -22.89 12.63
CA ARG A 725 -14.64 -21.64 13.32
C ARG A 725 -15.25 -20.39 12.69
N HIS A 726 -15.52 -20.42 11.39
CA HIS A 726 -15.94 -19.25 10.62
C HIS A 726 -17.24 -19.46 9.83
N ALA A 727 -18.15 -20.32 10.35
CA ALA A 727 -19.43 -20.64 9.73
C ALA A 727 -20.21 -19.39 9.29
N VAL A 728 -20.32 -18.38 10.17
CA VAL A 728 -20.99 -17.10 9.89
C VAL A 728 -20.47 -16.42 8.61
N TYR A 729 -19.16 -16.50 8.35
CA TYR A 729 -18.57 -15.91 7.14
C TYR A 729 -18.89 -16.75 5.90
N PHE A 730 -18.77 -18.07 5.98
CA PHE A 730 -19.01 -18.97 4.83
C PHE A 730 -20.49 -19.12 4.48
N ASP A 731 -21.37 -19.02 5.47
CA ASP A 731 -22.83 -19.11 5.33
C ASP A 731 -23.46 -17.76 4.99
N SER A 732 -22.68 -16.66 5.06
CA SER A 732 -23.17 -15.36 4.64
C SER A 732 -23.66 -15.44 3.18
N LYS A 733 -24.84 -14.87 2.91
CA LYS A 733 -25.32 -14.71 1.54
C LYS A 733 -24.26 -13.91 0.77
N ALA A 734 -23.72 -14.49 -0.30
CA ALA A 734 -22.88 -13.71 -1.21
C ALA A 734 -23.77 -12.60 -1.78
N ILE A 735 -23.21 -11.40 -1.91
CA ILE A 735 -23.84 -10.16 -2.42
C ILE A 735 -24.39 -10.36 -3.85
N HIS A 736 -25.43 -11.17 -4.01
CA HIS A 736 -26.31 -11.20 -5.17
C HIS A 736 -27.65 -10.51 -4.83
N GLU A 737 -27.90 -10.16 -3.56
CA GLU A 737 -29.09 -9.43 -3.09
C GLU A 737 -28.80 -7.98 -2.65
N LEU A 738 -27.57 -7.48 -2.81
CA LEU A 738 -27.13 -6.15 -2.31
C LEU A 738 -26.56 -5.21 -3.40
N CYS A 739 -26.46 -5.70 -4.63
CA CYS A 739 -26.30 -4.91 -5.85
C CYS A 739 -27.66 -4.89 -6.55
#